data_AF-A0A0Q4QIE5-F1
#
_entry.id   AF-A0A0Q4QIE5-F1
#
_cell.length_a   1.000
_cell.length_b   1.000
_cell.length_c   1.000
_cell.angle_alpha   90.00
_cell.angle_beta   90.00
_cell.angle_gamma   90.00
#
_symmetry.space_group_name_H-M   'P 1'
#
loop_
_entity.id
_entity.type
_entity.pdbx_description
1 polymer ?
#
loop_
_entity_poly.entity_id
_entity_poly.type
_entity_poly.pdbx_seq_one_letter_code
_entity_poly.pdbx_strand_id
1 'polypeptide(L)'
;MNLKEARGLLRALAFRVARAAIRAVPGGRIGAFGDEPGRIGAILVVNLDRQPRRLRRTMRELRRFRTHDGKPLASLARRMRAIDARNGRDVAATADVDPLYRLGDQMFVQPDAALADCFGPNEPVTMTRQEVAVARSHIESWKCIAEGSDEHVLIVEDDIWLMPGAAAAIDAGWKAAWQRCDAGGPDLLYLSYSDAGGTATRMDICEELFRPERGLWFLSGYVLSRRGARLLLRAMPVNGPVDLWINYRFGELGALALSAPAIGQRPDGASDNSYSVLPYLARAGIIDADAVEAPRRGATGGVLAWTAGGERDGLAMALSILGFRVRAFAGDEPLIEVDELQTLLETWDALVDPPLSRPAWDRIRRYGRVRVLFEPEASGEAGWRALGGRTSDPNVLTGSHWDGASWRPLCNLLGVDEPAESFPRGPLRAWRTFRDDRSAEARGGRLPAGSGVAIDDSPWVVPPSGDWPAAPCCKRRLPPTVSPLATAPMTSATPLIVAEAGSFPGNLATFTRDRFVHGPDGAELMLSASEDGGRPYRSGAFASARSFTHGRFQVEIRAARGRGLVTGFFLHRHGPRQEIDIELTGDDPSRMLTNVYFNPGDEGAGLSYGYRGSPCRIELGFDAAEDFHLYTIDWQPGCISWSVDDVLVHQRRSWEPTPVPHLPMRLYGNLWAPRSNELAGRIDDCDLPSTAGFRNLSIWT
;
A
#
# COMPACT_ATOMS: atom_id res chain seq x y z
N MET A 1 19.62 -2.05 8.65
CA MET A 1 19.21 -2.27 10.06
C MET A 1 19.15 -0.91 10.75
N ASN A 2 17.96 -0.34 10.88
CA ASN A 2 17.77 1.07 11.20
C ASN A 2 17.66 1.27 12.73
N LEU A 3 18.40 2.22 13.32
CA LEU A 3 18.43 2.47 14.78
C LEU A 3 17.05 2.81 15.39
N LYS A 4 16.07 3.18 14.56
CA LYS A 4 14.65 3.39 14.94
C LYS A 4 13.90 2.07 15.20
N GLU A 5 14.17 1.00 14.46
CA GLU A 5 13.54 -0.32 14.65
C GLU A 5 14.02 -1.01 15.93
N ALA A 6 15.32 -0.92 16.22
CA ALA A 6 15.89 -1.44 17.46
C ALA A 6 15.27 -0.74 18.70
N ARG A 7 15.04 0.58 18.63
CA ARG A 7 14.33 1.34 19.67
C ARG A 7 12.86 0.95 19.78
N GLY A 8 12.17 0.67 18.67
CA GLY A 8 10.79 0.18 18.65
C GLY A 8 10.65 -1.21 19.29
N LEU A 9 11.52 -2.15 18.92
CA LEU A 9 11.57 -3.50 19.49
C LEU A 9 11.89 -3.50 20.99
N LEU A 10 12.85 -2.66 21.41
CA LEU A 10 13.18 -2.48 22.84
C LEU A 10 12.02 -1.85 23.61
N ARG A 11 11.33 -0.85 23.05
CA ARG A 11 10.12 -0.26 23.67
C ARG A 11 8.98 -1.27 23.78
N ALA A 12 8.73 -2.05 22.73
CA ALA A 12 7.71 -3.10 22.74
C ALA A 12 8.05 -4.22 23.74
N LEU A 13 9.33 -4.58 23.88
CA LEU A 13 9.79 -5.55 24.89
C LEU A 13 9.65 -4.99 26.31
N ALA A 14 10.11 -3.77 26.55
CA ALA A 14 9.97 -3.09 27.84
C ALA A 14 8.51 -2.95 28.25
N PHE A 15 7.63 -2.58 27.32
CA PHE A 15 6.19 -2.53 27.54
C PHE A 15 5.63 -3.91 27.90
N ARG A 16 6.02 -4.98 27.17
CA ARG A 16 5.60 -6.35 27.49
C ARG A 16 6.01 -6.79 28.90
N VAL A 17 7.25 -6.49 29.30
CA VAL A 17 7.78 -6.82 30.63
C VAL A 17 7.04 -6.04 31.71
N ALA A 18 6.91 -4.71 31.56
CA ALA A 18 6.17 -3.87 32.50
C ALA A 18 4.71 -4.33 32.65
N ARG A 19 4.05 -4.65 31.53
CA ARG A 19 2.68 -5.16 31.54
C ARG A 19 2.56 -6.57 32.11
N ALA A 20 3.60 -7.40 32.04
CA ALA A 20 3.61 -8.70 32.69
C ALA A 20 3.68 -8.56 34.22
N ALA A 21 4.51 -7.63 34.73
CA ALA A 21 4.62 -7.34 36.16
C ALA A 21 3.32 -6.77 36.75
N ILE A 22 2.65 -5.88 36.02
CA ILE A 22 1.40 -5.23 36.43
C ILE A 22 0.19 -6.20 36.50
N ARG A 23 0.31 -7.42 35.95
CA ARG A 23 -0.78 -8.43 35.94
C ARG A 23 -1.26 -8.83 37.34
N ALA A 24 -0.37 -8.81 38.33
CA ALA A 24 -0.69 -9.18 39.71
C ALA A 24 -1.21 -8.01 40.55
N VAL A 25 -1.14 -6.78 40.04
CA VAL A 25 -1.51 -5.57 40.79
C VAL A 25 -2.97 -5.21 40.50
N PRO A 26 -3.84 -5.15 41.54
CA PRO A 26 -5.22 -4.70 41.41
C PRO A 26 -5.29 -3.29 40.77
N GLY A 27 -6.23 -3.08 39.86
CA GLY A 27 -6.41 -1.80 39.16
C GLY A 27 -7.17 -0.75 39.98
N GLY A 28 -7.80 -1.16 41.09
CA GLY A 28 -8.65 -0.29 41.91
C GLY A 28 -10.11 -0.28 41.46
N ARG A 29 -10.90 0.62 42.05
CA ARG A 29 -12.32 0.84 41.76
C ARG A 29 -12.47 1.98 40.76
N ILE A 30 -13.37 1.81 39.78
CA ILE A 30 -13.82 2.86 38.86
C ILE A 30 -15.32 3.02 39.11
N GLY A 31 -15.66 3.98 39.95
CA GLY A 31 -17.02 4.28 40.37
C GLY A 31 -17.95 4.77 39.25
N ALA A 32 -17.43 5.17 38.09
CA ALA A 32 -18.20 5.54 36.91
C ALA A 32 -19.00 4.38 36.30
N PHE A 33 -18.59 3.13 36.55
CA PHE A 33 -19.25 1.93 36.01
C PHE A 33 -20.14 1.25 37.03
N GLY A 34 -21.31 0.76 36.61
CA GLY A 34 -22.25 0.05 37.48
C GLY A 34 -23.62 -0.12 36.84
N ASP A 35 -24.49 -0.88 37.50
CA ASP A 35 -25.84 -1.16 37.01
C ASP A 35 -26.86 -0.05 37.40
N GLU A 36 -26.44 0.92 38.22
CA GLU A 36 -27.28 2.02 38.69
C GLU A 36 -27.49 3.12 37.63
N PRO A 37 -28.65 3.83 37.67
CA PRO A 37 -28.86 5.01 36.84
C PRO A 37 -27.73 6.04 36.99
N GLY A 38 -27.28 6.60 35.87
CA GLY A 38 -26.19 7.59 35.84
C GLY A 38 -24.77 7.02 35.86
N ARG A 39 -24.64 5.70 35.65
CA ARG A 39 -23.37 5.01 35.44
C ARG A 39 -23.24 4.49 34.01
N ILE A 40 -22.02 4.09 33.67
CA ILE A 40 -21.73 3.35 32.44
C ILE A 40 -22.09 1.88 32.69
N GLY A 41 -23.17 1.42 32.04
CA GLY A 41 -23.80 0.12 32.31
C GLY A 41 -23.18 -1.05 31.56
N ALA A 42 -22.52 -0.80 30.42
CA ALA A 42 -21.92 -1.85 29.60
C ALA A 42 -20.61 -1.43 28.96
N ILE A 43 -19.81 -2.42 28.57
CA ILE A 43 -18.60 -2.27 27.77
C ILE A 43 -18.71 -3.16 26.53
N LEU A 44 -18.65 -2.57 25.34
CA LEU A 44 -18.53 -3.33 24.08
C LEU A 44 -17.06 -3.42 23.68
N VAL A 45 -16.56 -4.65 23.56
CA VAL A 45 -15.19 -4.93 23.10
C VAL A 45 -15.25 -5.35 21.63
N VAL A 46 -14.84 -4.45 20.74
CA VAL A 46 -14.77 -4.66 19.29
C VAL A 46 -13.59 -5.57 18.99
N ASN A 47 -13.86 -6.76 18.44
CA ASN A 47 -12.83 -7.80 18.26
C ASN A 47 -13.09 -8.68 17.03
N LEU A 48 -12.04 -8.92 16.24
CA LEU A 48 -12.06 -9.84 15.11
C LEU A 48 -12.14 -11.30 15.57
N ASP A 49 -12.93 -12.14 14.88
CA ASP A 49 -13.06 -13.58 15.17
C ASP A 49 -11.71 -14.31 15.12
N ARG A 50 -10.82 -13.90 14.22
CA ARG A 50 -9.46 -14.47 14.09
C ARG A 50 -8.49 -14.03 15.20
N GLN A 51 -8.85 -13.07 16.05
CA GLN A 51 -8.00 -12.50 17.10
C GLN A 51 -8.45 -12.86 18.53
N PRO A 52 -8.73 -14.14 18.88
CA PRO A 52 -9.24 -14.48 20.21
C PRO A 52 -8.20 -14.26 21.32
N ARG A 53 -6.91 -14.19 20.97
CA ARG A 53 -5.82 -13.85 21.91
C ARG A 53 -5.89 -12.39 22.37
N ARG A 54 -6.25 -11.47 21.47
CA ARG A 54 -6.41 -10.03 21.77
C ARG A 54 -7.58 -9.82 22.74
N LEU A 55 -8.73 -10.41 22.45
CA LEU A 55 -9.89 -10.40 23.37
C LEU A 55 -9.55 -10.93 24.77
N ARG A 56 -8.88 -12.09 24.89
CA ARG A 56 -8.46 -12.64 26.19
C ARG A 56 -7.52 -11.71 26.95
N ARG A 57 -6.72 -10.91 26.24
CA ARG A 57 -5.83 -9.91 26.85
C ARG A 57 -6.63 -8.71 27.35
N THR A 58 -7.53 -8.15 26.55
CA THR A 58 -8.41 -7.04 26.94
C THR A 58 -9.30 -7.41 28.13
N MET A 59 -9.92 -8.59 28.10
CA MET A 59 -10.74 -9.07 29.22
C MET A 59 -9.93 -9.25 30.51
N ARG A 60 -8.66 -9.67 30.42
CA ARG A 60 -7.76 -9.72 31.59
C ARG A 60 -7.43 -8.34 32.12
N GLU A 61 -7.23 -7.37 31.23
CA GLU A 61 -7.00 -5.98 31.63
C GLU A 61 -8.20 -5.43 32.43
N LEU A 62 -9.41 -5.59 31.89
CA LEU A 62 -10.64 -5.14 32.55
C LEU A 62 -10.86 -5.85 33.90
N ARG A 63 -10.55 -7.14 34.03
CA ARG A 63 -10.68 -7.89 35.30
C ARG A 63 -9.85 -7.33 36.46
N ARG A 64 -8.83 -6.51 36.19
CA ARG A 64 -8.03 -5.88 37.24
C ARG A 64 -8.81 -4.82 38.02
N PHE A 65 -9.81 -4.22 37.40
CA PHE A 65 -10.59 -3.11 37.96
C PHE A 65 -11.92 -3.59 38.53
N ARG A 66 -12.54 -2.78 39.38
CA ARG A 66 -13.83 -3.03 40.02
C ARG A 66 -14.83 -1.92 39.69
N THR A 67 -16.09 -2.27 39.48
CA THR A 67 -17.19 -1.32 39.28
C THR A 67 -17.54 -0.60 40.60
N HIS A 68 -18.50 0.33 40.54
CA HIS A 68 -19.14 0.91 41.71
C HIS A 68 -19.56 -0.17 42.71
N ASP A 69 -20.20 -1.24 42.24
CA ASP A 69 -20.74 -2.30 43.11
C ASP A 69 -19.70 -3.35 43.54
N GLY A 70 -18.41 -3.11 43.25
CA GLY A 70 -17.34 -4.05 43.58
C GLY A 70 -17.27 -5.29 42.69
N LYS A 71 -18.07 -5.36 41.62
CA LYS A 71 -17.98 -6.43 40.62
C LYS A 71 -16.73 -6.21 39.74
N PRO A 72 -16.11 -7.27 39.17
CA PRO A 72 -15.04 -7.08 38.20
C PRO A 72 -15.53 -6.27 37.00
N LEU A 73 -14.80 -5.25 36.54
CA LEU A 73 -15.24 -4.41 35.41
C LEU A 73 -15.54 -5.24 34.14
N ALA A 74 -14.81 -6.34 33.95
CA ALA A 74 -15.05 -7.30 32.87
C ALA A 74 -16.42 -8.00 32.92
N SER A 75 -17.18 -7.92 34.02
CA SER A 75 -18.55 -8.46 34.07
C SER A 75 -19.54 -7.63 33.27
N LEU A 76 -19.24 -6.34 33.03
CA LEU A 76 -20.02 -5.46 32.16
C LEU A 76 -19.60 -5.59 30.69
N ALA A 77 -18.51 -6.31 30.40
CA ALA A 77 -17.92 -6.39 29.08
C ALA A 77 -18.53 -7.51 28.23
N ARG A 78 -19.00 -7.13 27.05
CA ARG A 78 -19.57 -7.99 26.01
C ARG A 78 -18.68 -7.92 24.78
N ARG A 79 -18.39 -9.08 24.19
CA ARG A 79 -17.69 -9.13 22.90
C ARG A 79 -18.66 -8.69 21.81
N MET A 80 -18.20 -7.79 20.94
CA MET A 80 -18.86 -7.49 19.69
C MET A 80 -17.97 -7.92 18.53
N ARG A 81 -18.55 -8.62 17.55
CA ARG A 81 -17.82 -9.07 16.36
C ARG A 81 -17.43 -7.86 15.53
N ALA A 82 -16.13 -7.66 15.33
CA ALA A 82 -15.63 -6.69 14.35
C ALA A 82 -15.77 -7.25 12.93
N ILE A 83 -16.01 -6.34 11.99
CA ILE A 83 -16.00 -6.62 10.55
C ILE A 83 -14.57 -6.88 10.11
N ASP A 84 -14.36 -7.97 9.37
CA ASP A 84 -13.03 -8.37 8.90
C ASP A 84 -12.78 -7.84 7.48
N ALA A 85 -11.78 -6.97 7.34
CA ALA A 85 -11.37 -6.40 6.06
C ALA A 85 -11.05 -7.45 4.99
N ARG A 86 -10.61 -8.67 5.38
CA ARG A 86 -10.29 -9.78 4.44
C ARG A 86 -11.55 -10.39 3.82
N ASN A 87 -12.70 -10.31 4.50
CA ASN A 87 -13.94 -10.83 3.97
C ASN A 87 -14.63 -9.79 3.07
N GLY A 88 -14.57 -10.00 1.75
CA GLY A 88 -15.12 -9.08 0.75
C GLY A 88 -16.60 -8.78 0.91
N ARG A 89 -17.41 -9.74 1.40
CA ARG A 89 -18.84 -9.53 1.66
C ARG A 89 -19.08 -8.62 2.86
N ASP A 90 -18.22 -8.74 3.87
CA ASP A 90 -18.26 -7.95 5.09
C ASP A 90 -17.77 -6.50 4.85
N VAL A 91 -17.14 -6.19 3.71
CA VAL A 91 -16.73 -4.81 3.35
C VAL A 91 -17.35 -4.29 2.06
N ALA A 92 -18.19 -5.08 1.38
CA ALA A 92 -18.87 -4.63 0.18
C ALA A 92 -19.65 -3.34 0.47
N ALA A 93 -19.63 -2.40 -0.48
CA ALA A 93 -20.25 -1.09 -0.35
C ALA A 93 -21.69 -1.22 0.17
N THR A 94 -21.89 -0.86 1.43
CA THR A 94 -23.21 -0.73 2.05
C THR A 94 -23.60 0.74 2.02
N ALA A 95 -24.90 1.04 1.96
CA ALA A 95 -25.40 2.41 2.08
C ALA A 95 -24.96 3.13 3.37
N ASP A 96 -24.44 2.39 4.36
CA ASP A 96 -23.98 2.91 5.64
C ASP A 96 -22.60 3.63 5.58
N VAL A 97 -21.74 3.33 4.59
CA VAL A 97 -20.38 3.89 4.46
C VAL A 97 -20.12 4.35 3.03
N ASP A 98 -19.75 5.61 2.85
CA ASP A 98 -19.19 6.12 1.60
C ASP A 98 -17.65 6.05 1.67
N PRO A 99 -17.00 5.17 0.88
CA PRO A 99 -15.56 5.04 0.91
C PRO A 99 -14.82 6.21 0.26
N LEU A 100 -15.52 7.09 -0.46
CA LEU A 100 -14.92 8.25 -1.10
C LEU A 100 -15.02 9.47 -0.18
N TYR A 101 -13.87 10.07 0.12
CA TYR A 101 -13.80 11.33 0.84
C TYR A 101 -12.80 12.27 0.17
N ARG A 102 -12.70 13.50 0.65
CA ARG A 102 -11.81 14.51 0.06
C ARG A 102 -10.61 14.73 0.95
N LEU A 103 -9.48 15.06 0.35
CA LEU A 103 -8.29 15.42 1.12
C LEU A 103 -8.51 16.67 1.98
N GLY A 104 -9.43 17.57 1.59
CA GLY A 104 -9.88 18.66 2.44
C GLY A 104 -10.51 18.21 3.76
N ASP A 105 -11.14 17.02 3.79
CA ASP A 105 -11.73 16.47 5.02
C ASP A 105 -10.63 16.01 5.99
N GLN A 106 -9.54 15.46 5.45
CA GLN A 106 -8.33 15.15 6.22
C GLN A 106 -7.70 16.43 6.78
N MET A 107 -7.56 17.46 5.94
CA MET A 107 -6.94 18.72 6.33
C MET A 107 -7.76 19.52 7.34
N PHE A 108 -9.09 19.33 7.37
CA PHE A 108 -9.90 19.88 8.45
C PHE A 108 -9.50 19.28 9.79
N VAL A 109 -9.38 17.96 9.88
CA VAL A 109 -9.01 17.28 11.14
C VAL A 109 -7.55 17.55 11.51
N GLN A 110 -6.64 17.42 10.55
CA GLN A 110 -5.21 17.68 10.70
C GLN A 110 -4.70 18.63 9.61
N PRO A 111 -4.75 19.96 9.84
CA PRO A 111 -4.21 20.93 8.90
C PRO A 111 -2.72 20.70 8.69
N ASP A 112 -2.31 20.68 7.43
CA ASP A 112 -0.93 20.54 7.04
C ASP A 112 -0.66 21.42 5.81
N ALA A 113 0.29 22.35 5.94
CA ALA A 113 0.62 23.30 4.89
C ALA A 113 1.25 22.62 3.67
N ALA A 114 2.13 21.63 3.89
CA ALA A 114 2.77 20.91 2.80
C ALA A 114 1.73 20.11 1.99
N LEU A 115 0.75 19.52 2.67
CA LEU A 115 -0.36 18.84 2.00
C LEU A 115 -1.23 19.81 1.18
N ALA A 116 -1.52 21.00 1.74
CA ALA A 116 -2.30 22.05 1.09
C ALA A 116 -1.64 22.63 -0.17
N ASP A 117 -0.31 22.74 -0.16
CA ASP A 117 0.45 23.25 -1.30
C ASP A 117 0.48 22.24 -2.47
N CYS A 118 0.49 20.95 -2.14
CA CYS A 118 0.55 19.86 -3.11
C CYS A 118 -0.80 19.60 -3.76
N PHE A 119 -1.88 19.57 -2.96
CA PHE A 119 -3.17 19.04 -3.35
C PHE A 119 -4.31 20.03 -3.14
N GLY A 120 -5.29 20.00 -4.04
CA GLY A 120 -6.53 20.74 -3.85
C GLY A 120 -7.41 20.11 -2.77
N PRO A 121 -8.27 20.88 -2.09
CA PRO A 121 -9.16 20.36 -1.04
C PRO A 121 -10.22 19.38 -1.57
N ASN A 122 -10.47 19.35 -2.88
CA ASN A 122 -11.41 18.43 -3.53
C ASN A 122 -10.73 17.16 -4.08
N GLU A 123 -9.43 16.96 -3.85
CA GLU A 123 -8.72 15.77 -4.30
C GLU A 123 -9.41 14.51 -3.71
N PRO A 124 -9.87 13.57 -4.55
CA PRO A 124 -10.55 12.38 -4.06
C PRO A 124 -9.55 11.45 -3.37
N VAL A 125 -9.96 10.88 -2.23
CA VAL A 125 -9.26 9.83 -1.51
C VAL A 125 -10.24 8.68 -1.28
N THR A 126 -9.81 7.47 -1.62
CA THR A 126 -10.63 6.26 -1.43
C THR A 126 -10.12 5.50 -0.22
N MET A 127 -11.01 5.22 0.73
CA MET A 127 -10.73 4.42 1.91
C MET A 127 -10.16 3.05 1.55
N THR A 128 -9.27 2.56 2.40
CA THR A 128 -8.86 1.16 2.35
C THR A 128 -9.99 0.24 2.81
N ARG A 129 -9.94 -1.05 2.44
CA ARG A 129 -10.90 -2.06 2.96
C ARG A 129 -10.86 -2.14 4.49
N GLN A 130 -9.70 -1.89 5.08
CA GLN A 130 -9.48 -1.84 6.52
C GLN A 130 -10.22 -0.66 7.15
N GLU A 131 -10.10 0.53 6.59
CA GLU A 131 -10.84 1.71 7.07
C GLU A 131 -12.36 1.49 6.96
N VAL A 132 -12.83 0.87 5.87
CA VAL A 132 -14.26 0.53 5.71
C VAL A 132 -14.70 -0.47 6.78
N ALA A 133 -13.90 -1.51 7.02
CA ALA A 133 -14.20 -2.51 8.05
C ALA A 133 -14.23 -1.91 9.47
N VAL A 134 -13.32 -0.99 9.78
CA VAL A 134 -13.31 -0.25 11.04
C VAL A 134 -14.59 0.58 11.15
N ALA A 135 -14.90 1.42 10.14
CA ALA A 135 -16.11 2.24 10.15
C ALA A 135 -17.38 1.41 10.35
N ARG A 136 -17.53 0.30 9.63
CA ARG A 136 -18.67 -0.62 9.80
C ARG A 136 -18.72 -1.24 11.19
N SER A 137 -17.58 -1.63 11.78
CA SER A 137 -17.55 -2.17 13.14
C SER A 137 -18.07 -1.14 14.17
N HIS A 138 -17.73 0.13 14.00
CA HIS A 138 -18.26 1.20 14.85
C HIS A 138 -19.76 1.42 14.62
N ILE A 139 -20.23 1.41 13.37
CA ILE A 139 -21.67 1.52 13.04
C ILE A 139 -22.47 0.39 13.70
N GLU A 140 -22.00 -0.86 13.66
CA GLU A 140 -22.66 -1.98 14.34
C GLU A 140 -22.65 -1.82 15.87
N SER A 141 -21.62 -1.17 16.44
CA SER A 141 -21.62 -0.76 17.86
C SER A 141 -22.75 0.21 18.14
N TRP A 142 -22.92 1.23 17.29
CA TRP A 142 -23.95 2.25 17.45
C TRP A 142 -25.34 1.67 17.32
N LYS A 143 -25.58 0.77 16.34
CA LYS A 143 -26.86 0.02 16.21
C LYS A 143 -27.15 -0.77 17.48
N CYS A 144 -26.17 -1.52 17.98
CA CYS A 144 -26.30 -2.29 19.22
C CYS A 144 -26.66 -1.42 20.43
N ILE A 145 -26.06 -0.23 20.56
CA ILE A 145 -26.35 0.70 21.65
C ILE A 145 -27.74 1.33 21.49
N ALA A 146 -28.09 1.78 20.28
CA ALA A 146 -29.36 2.44 19.99
C ALA A 146 -30.60 1.55 20.28
N GLU A 147 -30.45 0.25 20.07
CA GLU A 147 -31.46 -0.80 20.32
C GLU A 147 -31.36 -1.41 21.74
N GLY A 148 -30.24 -1.21 22.43
CA GLY A 148 -29.96 -1.78 23.75
C GLY A 148 -30.72 -1.12 24.91
N SER A 149 -30.55 -1.69 26.10
CA SER A 149 -31.17 -1.22 27.36
C SER A 149 -30.26 -0.34 28.22
N ASP A 150 -28.96 -0.31 27.92
CA ASP A 150 -27.99 0.51 28.66
C ASP A 150 -28.04 1.95 28.15
N GLU A 151 -28.08 2.94 29.06
CA GLU A 151 -28.12 4.36 28.66
C GLU A 151 -26.76 4.86 28.18
N HIS A 152 -25.67 4.42 28.82
CA HIS A 152 -24.30 4.77 28.45
C HIS A 152 -23.44 3.52 28.36
N VAL A 153 -22.72 3.39 27.25
CA VAL A 153 -21.92 2.22 26.94
C VAL A 153 -20.52 2.66 26.54
N LEU A 154 -19.50 2.06 27.16
CA LEU A 154 -18.11 2.24 26.74
C LEU A 154 -17.82 1.31 25.56
N ILE A 155 -17.37 1.86 24.44
CA ILE A 155 -16.88 1.10 23.29
C ILE A 155 -15.36 1.10 23.35
N VAL A 156 -14.74 -0.07 23.24
CA VAL A 156 -13.28 -0.23 23.20
C VAL A 156 -12.84 -1.24 22.16
N GLU A 157 -11.66 -1.02 21.57
CA GLU A 157 -11.00 -1.98 20.69
C GLU A 157 -10.23 -3.08 21.47
N ASP A 158 -9.75 -4.13 20.78
CA ASP A 158 -9.09 -5.29 21.38
C ASP A 158 -7.57 -5.14 21.63
N ASP A 159 -7.03 -3.97 21.33
CA ASP A 159 -5.63 -3.59 21.46
C ASP A 159 -5.42 -2.40 22.39
N ILE A 160 -6.38 -2.14 23.28
CA ILE A 160 -6.28 -1.12 24.31
C ILE A 160 -5.52 -1.59 25.57
N TRP A 161 -5.15 -0.62 26.40
CA TRP A 161 -4.78 -0.81 27.80
C TRP A 161 -5.20 0.40 28.64
N LEU A 162 -5.52 0.18 29.91
CA LEU A 162 -5.79 1.28 30.84
C LEU A 162 -4.47 1.85 31.36
N MET A 163 -4.28 3.15 31.16
CA MET A 163 -3.08 3.89 31.51
C MET A 163 -2.94 4.04 33.04
N PRO A 164 -1.72 4.32 33.57
CA PRO A 164 -1.57 4.65 34.98
C PRO A 164 -2.46 5.83 35.36
N GLY A 165 -3.20 5.72 36.46
CA GLY A 165 -4.17 6.75 36.88
C GLY A 165 -5.52 6.69 36.19
N ALA A 166 -5.75 5.78 35.24
CA ALA A 166 -6.99 5.69 34.46
C ALA A 166 -8.26 5.64 35.33
N ALA A 167 -8.24 4.90 36.44
CA ALA A 167 -9.39 4.80 37.34
C ALA A 167 -9.82 6.17 37.89
N ALA A 168 -8.87 6.95 38.40
CA ALA A 168 -9.14 8.28 38.94
C ALA A 168 -9.55 9.26 37.83
N ALA A 169 -8.87 9.23 36.68
CA ALA A 169 -9.19 10.10 35.55
C ALA A 169 -10.61 9.84 35.01
N ILE A 170 -11.00 8.58 34.85
CA ILE A 170 -12.35 8.21 34.39
C ILE A 170 -13.41 8.63 35.41
N ASP A 171 -13.19 8.39 36.70
CA ASP A 171 -14.17 8.77 37.74
C ASP A 171 -14.35 10.29 37.83
N ALA A 172 -13.25 11.04 37.83
CA ALA A 172 -13.28 12.50 37.89
C ALA A 172 -13.91 13.09 36.63
N GLY A 173 -13.51 12.62 35.45
CA GLY A 173 -14.07 13.07 34.17
C GLY A 173 -15.53 12.69 33.99
N TRP A 174 -15.95 11.48 34.35
CA TRP A 174 -17.37 11.07 34.29
C TRP A 174 -18.23 11.95 35.19
N LYS A 175 -17.80 12.18 36.42
CA LYS A 175 -18.49 13.07 37.36
C LYS A 175 -18.58 14.50 36.82
N ALA A 176 -17.48 15.03 36.29
CA ALA A 176 -17.43 16.37 35.72
C ALA A 176 -18.33 16.53 34.49
N ALA A 177 -18.44 15.48 33.66
CA ALA A 177 -19.29 15.45 32.48
C ALA A 177 -20.77 15.39 32.90
N TRP A 178 -21.10 14.50 33.83
CA TRP A 178 -22.46 14.34 34.35
C TRP A 178 -23.02 15.64 34.95
N GLN A 179 -22.19 16.40 35.68
CA GLN A 179 -22.59 17.68 36.29
C GLN A 179 -22.84 18.81 35.28
N ARG A 180 -22.36 18.66 34.03
CA ARG A 180 -22.42 19.69 32.98
C ARG A 180 -23.40 19.37 31.87
N CYS A 181 -23.91 18.14 31.83
CA CYS A 181 -24.95 17.71 30.92
C CYS A 181 -26.32 17.79 31.61
N ASP A 182 -27.39 17.82 30.82
CA ASP A 182 -28.75 17.67 31.33
C ASP A 182 -28.93 16.29 31.99
N ALA A 183 -30.11 16.03 32.57
CA ALA A 183 -30.42 14.80 33.33
C ALA A 183 -30.12 13.47 32.60
N GLY A 184 -29.85 13.50 31.29
CA GLY A 184 -29.46 12.36 30.46
C GLY A 184 -27.96 12.03 30.38
N GLY A 185 -27.06 12.85 30.94
CA GLY A 185 -25.60 12.62 30.84
C GLY A 185 -24.99 12.99 29.46
N PRO A 186 -23.69 12.72 29.23
CA PRO A 186 -23.01 13.06 27.99
C PRO A 186 -23.37 12.11 26.84
N ASP A 187 -23.69 12.67 25.68
CA ASP A 187 -23.95 11.87 24.47
C ASP A 187 -22.68 11.19 23.92
N LEU A 188 -21.52 11.84 24.07
CA LEU A 188 -20.21 11.32 23.69
C LEU A 188 -19.13 11.80 24.66
N LEU A 189 -18.35 10.87 25.23
CA LEU A 189 -17.18 11.16 26.06
C LEU A 189 -15.97 10.32 25.62
N TYR A 190 -14.93 10.99 25.13
CA TYR A 190 -13.66 10.36 24.75
C TYR A 190 -12.81 10.02 25.97
N LEU A 191 -12.37 8.76 26.03
CA LEU A 191 -11.41 8.26 27.04
C LEU A 191 -10.06 7.87 26.41
N SER A 192 -10.03 7.69 25.09
CA SER A 192 -8.87 7.34 24.26
C SER A 192 -8.85 8.23 23.03
N TYR A 193 -7.78 8.97 22.83
CA TYR A 193 -7.54 9.76 21.62
C TYR A 193 -6.04 10.03 21.48
N SER A 194 -5.62 10.42 20.29
CA SER A 194 -4.37 11.11 20.03
C SER A 194 -4.65 12.48 19.44
N ASP A 195 -3.82 13.46 19.81
CA ASP A 195 -3.80 14.74 19.12
C ASP A 195 -3.29 14.55 17.68
N ALA A 196 -3.96 15.18 16.71
CA ALA A 196 -3.60 15.26 15.31
C ALA A 196 -2.31 16.06 15.08
N GLY A 197 -1.17 15.50 15.50
CA GLY A 197 0.13 16.14 15.31
C GLY A 197 0.29 17.46 16.05
N GLY A 198 -0.48 17.70 17.12
CA GLY A 198 -0.47 18.95 17.88
C GLY A 198 -1.39 20.04 17.29
N THR A 199 -2.26 19.69 16.35
CA THR A 199 -3.14 20.64 15.64
C THR A 199 -4.60 20.60 16.12
N ALA A 200 -4.89 19.78 17.14
CA ALA A 200 -6.22 19.69 17.71
C ALA A 200 -6.70 21.06 18.22
N THR A 201 -7.93 21.42 17.86
CA THR A 201 -8.58 22.63 18.38
C THR A 201 -9.60 22.22 19.41
N ARG A 202 -9.52 22.83 20.59
CA ARG A 202 -10.34 22.47 21.75
C ARG A 202 -10.59 23.67 22.66
N MET A 203 -11.66 23.58 23.44
CA MET A 203 -11.99 24.51 24.52
C MET A 203 -11.92 23.77 25.85
N ASP A 204 -10.93 24.09 26.68
CA ASP A 204 -10.79 23.52 28.02
C ASP A 204 -11.93 24.02 28.92
N ILE A 205 -12.65 23.09 29.57
CA ILE A 205 -13.83 23.41 30.40
C ILE A 205 -13.48 23.35 31.89
N CYS A 206 -12.69 22.35 32.27
CA CYS A 206 -12.14 22.20 33.62
C CYS A 206 -10.86 21.34 33.57
N GLU A 207 -10.25 21.09 34.73
CA GLU A 207 -9.00 20.30 34.81
C GLU A 207 -9.18 18.90 34.22
N GLU A 208 -10.37 18.31 34.35
CA GLU A 208 -10.67 16.97 33.89
C GLU A 208 -11.17 16.87 32.44
N LEU A 209 -11.73 17.95 31.86
CA LEU A 209 -12.46 17.90 30.59
C LEU A 209 -12.20 19.08 29.65
N PHE A 210 -12.26 18.78 28.36
CA PHE A 210 -12.39 19.78 27.29
C PHE A 210 -13.47 19.39 26.28
N ARG A 211 -13.91 20.39 25.48
CA ARG A 211 -14.73 20.22 24.29
C ARG A 211 -13.85 20.21 23.05
N PRO A 212 -13.75 19.10 22.30
CA PRO A 212 -13.05 19.10 21.03
C PRO A 212 -13.87 19.82 19.96
N GLU A 213 -13.21 20.67 19.19
CA GLU A 213 -13.78 21.21 17.95
C GLU A 213 -13.38 20.32 16.76
N ARG A 214 -12.11 19.89 16.71
CA ARG A 214 -11.54 18.98 15.70
C ARG A 214 -10.14 18.50 16.11
N GLY A 215 -9.60 17.51 15.41
CA GLY A 215 -8.23 17.03 15.52
C GLY A 215 -8.00 15.96 16.58
N LEU A 216 -9.04 15.20 16.94
CA LEU A 216 -8.86 13.97 17.72
C LEU A 216 -8.78 12.77 16.77
N TRP A 217 -7.65 12.07 16.80
CA TRP A 217 -7.46 10.75 16.20
C TRP A 217 -7.75 9.64 17.20
N PHE A 218 -7.96 8.45 16.66
CA PHE A 218 -8.31 7.22 17.37
C PHE A 218 -9.73 7.24 17.93
N LEU A 219 -10.50 6.21 17.56
CA LEU A 219 -11.83 5.94 18.10
C LEU A 219 -11.80 4.70 19.03
N SER A 220 -10.64 4.38 19.61
CA SER A 220 -10.39 3.12 20.31
C SER A 220 -11.01 3.00 21.70
N GLY A 221 -11.55 4.08 22.26
CA GLY A 221 -12.10 4.10 23.63
C GLY A 221 -12.95 5.33 23.92
N TYR A 222 -14.27 5.18 23.88
CA TYR A 222 -15.22 6.29 24.10
C TYR A 222 -16.53 5.77 24.68
N VAL A 223 -17.16 6.59 25.53
CA VAL A 223 -18.50 6.35 26.05
C VAL A 223 -19.50 7.01 25.12
N LEU A 224 -20.55 6.28 24.76
CA LEU A 224 -21.62 6.74 23.90
C LEU A 224 -22.97 6.51 24.60
N SER A 225 -23.82 7.53 24.61
CA SER A 225 -25.19 7.38 25.10
C SER A 225 -26.09 6.73 24.04
N ARG A 226 -27.25 6.21 24.45
CA ARG A 226 -28.27 5.70 23.50
C ARG A 226 -28.77 6.79 22.56
N ARG A 227 -28.90 8.02 23.04
CA ARG A 227 -29.27 9.18 22.23
C ARG A 227 -28.14 9.54 21.25
N GLY A 228 -26.89 9.59 21.72
CA GLY A 228 -25.71 9.83 20.90
C GLY A 228 -25.58 8.81 19.76
N ALA A 229 -25.79 7.52 20.05
CA ALA A 229 -25.81 6.47 19.05
C ALA A 229 -26.88 6.70 17.96
N ARG A 230 -28.08 7.14 18.33
CA ARG A 230 -29.14 7.48 17.36
C ARG A 230 -28.83 8.72 16.54
N LEU A 231 -28.16 9.72 17.11
CA LEU A 231 -27.68 10.89 16.37
C LEU A 231 -26.66 10.49 15.30
N LEU A 232 -25.68 9.65 15.67
CA LEU A 232 -24.70 9.12 14.74
C LEU A 232 -25.34 8.33 13.59
N LEU A 233 -26.30 7.45 13.90
CA LEU A 233 -27.01 6.67 12.89
C LEU A 233 -27.87 7.53 11.95
N ARG A 234 -28.42 8.66 12.43
CA ARG A 234 -29.16 9.61 11.60
C ARG A 234 -28.26 10.46 10.70
N ALA A 235 -27.00 10.66 11.10
CA ALA A 235 -26.01 11.40 10.35
C ALA A 235 -25.33 10.58 9.23
N MET A 236 -25.63 9.29 9.12
CA MET A 236 -25.11 8.40 8.08
C MET A 236 -25.45 8.89 6.66
N PRO A 237 -24.64 8.54 5.64
CA PRO A 237 -23.48 7.63 5.70
C PRO A 237 -22.26 8.19 6.44
N VAL A 238 -21.40 7.29 6.93
CA VAL A 238 -20.04 7.64 7.35
C VAL A 238 -19.20 7.85 6.09
N ASN A 239 -18.72 9.07 5.88
CA ASN A 239 -17.91 9.44 4.72
C ASN A 239 -16.44 9.49 5.11
N GLY A 240 -15.61 8.61 4.55
CA GLY A 240 -14.19 8.51 4.92
C GLY A 240 -13.93 7.72 6.22
N PRO A 241 -12.67 7.68 6.68
CA PRO A 241 -12.30 7.02 7.94
C PRO A 241 -13.17 7.50 9.11
N VAL A 242 -13.64 6.57 9.95
CA VAL A 242 -14.64 6.89 10.98
C VAL A 242 -14.13 7.84 12.05
N ASP A 243 -12.84 7.77 12.37
CA ASP A 243 -12.15 8.67 13.28
C ASP A 243 -11.92 10.06 12.68
N LEU A 244 -11.84 10.18 11.36
CA LEU A 244 -11.92 11.47 10.68
C LEU A 244 -13.36 12.01 10.70
N TRP A 245 -14.33 11.20 10.28
CA TRP A 245 -15.73 11.62 10.13
C TRP A 245 -16.37 12.07 11.45
N ILE A 246 -16.04 11.42 12.57
CA ILE A 246 -16.61 11.75 13.89
C ILE A 246 -16.27 13.17 14.35
N ASN A 247 -15.15 13.75 13.89
CA ASN A 247 -14.76 15.13 14.21
C ASN A 247 -15.82 16.15 13.73
N TYR A 248 -16.47 15.87 12.61
CA TYR A 248 -17.57 16.71 12.08
C TYR A 248 -18.88 16.59 12.90
N ARG A 249 -18.95 15.63 13.83
CA ARG A 249 -20.12 15.37 14.67
C ARG A 249 -19.96 15.87 16.10
N PHE A 250 -18.78 16.39 16.48
CA PHE A 250 -18.53 16.84 17.85
C PHE A 250 -19.51 17.91 18.32
N GLY A 251 -19.81 18.90 17.47
CA GLY A 251 -20.78 19.95 17.81
C GLY A 251 -22.19 19.41 18.04
N GLU A 252 -22.68 18.54 17.14
CA GLU A 252 -24.01 17.92 17.22
C GLU A 252 -24.16 17.01 18.44
N LEU A 253 -23.09 16.30 18.82
CA LEU A 253 -23.05 15.38 19.96
C LEU A 253 -22.75 16.08 21.28
N GLY A 254 -22.41 17.37 21.27
CA GLY A 254 -21.89 18.06 22.46
C GLY A 254 -20.69 17.32 23.07
N ALA A 255 -19.79 16.83 22.21
CA ALA A 255 -18.74 15.90 22.60
C ALA A 255 -17.86 16.46 23.73
N LEU A 256 -17.47 15.56 24.64
CA LEU A 256 -16.50 15.83 25.70
C LEU A 256 -15.32 14.88 25.57
N ALA A 257 -14.17 15.27 26.08
CA ALA A 257 -12.99 14.44 26.16
C ALA A 257 -12.27 14.67 27.49
N LEU A 258 -11.65 13.62 28.05
CA LEU A 258 -10.76 13.78 29.20
C LEU A 258 -9.55 14.64 28.83
N SER A 259 -9.12 15.54 29.72
CA SER A 259 -7.91 16.37 29.52
C SER A 259 -6.63 15.57 29.32
N ALA A 260 -6.60 14.32 29.81
CA ALA A 260 -5.58 13.34 29.49
C ALA A 260 -6.24 11.98 29.17
N PRO A 261 -5.79 11.25 28.15
CA PRO A 261 -6.37 9.96 27.80
C PRO A 261 -6.14 8.95 28.93
N ALA A 262 -7.22 8.26 29.33
CA ALA A 262 -7.17 7.19 30.33
C ALA A 262 -6.97 5.81 29.71
N ILE A 263 -7.29 5.67 28.42
CA ILE A 263 -7.17 4.45 27.64
C ILE A 263 -6.18 4.72 26.50
N GLY A 264 -5.12 3.93 26.43
CA GLY A 264 -4.12 4.00 25.36
C GLY A 264 -4.22 2.80 24.42
N GLN A 265 -3.79 2.97 23.18
CA GLN A 265 -3.49 1.86 22.29
C GLN A 265 -2.15 1.21 22.66
N ARG A 266 -2.03 -0.10 22.44
CA ARG A 266 -0.85 -0.86 22.80
C ARG A 266 0.27 -0.70 21.75
N PRO A 267 1.50 -0.33 22.14
CA PRO A 267 2.62 -0.23 21.21
C PRO A 267 3.30 -1.58 20.90
N ASP A 268 2.86 -2.69 21.51
CA ASP A 268 3.47 -4.02 21.37
C ASP A 268 2.71 -4.97 20.43
N GLY A 269 1.76 -4.46 19.65
CA GLY A 269 1.02 -5.20 18.63
C GLY A 269 1.31 -4.65 17.22
N ALA A 270 1.39 -5.54 16.23
CA ALA A 270 1.28 -5.12 14.84
C ALA A 270 -0.17 -4.65 14.58
N SER A 271 -0.31 -3.45 14.01
CA SER A 271 -1.60 -2.99 13.50
C SER A 271 -1.82 -3.62 12.13
N ASP A 272 -3.01 -4.19 11.92
CA ASP A 272 -3.42 -4.69 10.60
C ASP A 272 -4.04 -3.55 9.76
N ASN A 273 -4.04 -2.30 10.26
CA ASN A 273 -4.68 -1.16 9.61
C ASN A 273 -3.81 -0.62 8.47
N SER A 274 -4.47 -0.22 7.37
CA SER A 274 -3.87 0.51 6.26
C SER A 274 -4.60 1.84 6.13
N TYR A 275 -3.85 2.93 5.96
CA TYR A 275 -4.41 4.29 5.94
C TYR A 275 -4.36 4.86 4.52
N SER A 276 -5.52 5.26 4.00
CA SER A 276 -5.66 5.74 2.62
C SER A 276 -4.95 7.07 2.36
N VAL A 277 -4.65 7.84 3.40
CA VAL A 277 -3.95 9.13 3.30
C VAL A 277 -2.42 9.02 3.14
N LEU A 278 -1.80 7.90 3.51
CA LEU A 278 -0.33 7.77 3.50
C LEU A 278 0.32 8.09 2.15
N PRO A 279 -0.24 7.69 0.99
CA PRO A 279 0.31 8.05 -0.31
C PRO A 279 0.38 9.57 -0.53
N TYR A 280 -0.63 10.31 -0.04
CA TYR A 280 -0.68 11.76 -0.15
C TYR A 280 0.31 12.42 0.82
N LEU A 281 0.45 11.90 2.05
CA LEU A 281 1.44 12.40 2.99
C LEU A 281 2.88 12.16 2.49
N ALA A 282 3.14 11.00 1.89
CA ALA A 282 4.43 10.68 1.28
C ALA A 282 4.72 11.60 0.09
N ARG A 283 3.69 11.85 -0.73
CA ARG A 283 3.76 12.80 -1.85
C ARG A 283 3.90 14.25 -1.41
N ALA A 284 3.33 14.65 -0.29
CA ALA A 284 3.60 15.96 0.31
C ALA A 284 4.99 16.04 0.97
N GLY A 285 5.69 14.90 1.06
CA GLY A 285 7.00 14.81 1.69
C GLY A 285 6.98 14.85 3.22
N ILE A 286 5.79 14.69 3.84
CA ILE A 286 5.57 14.71 5.29
C ILE A 286 6.09 13.43 5.94
N ILE A 287 5.91 12.30 5.27
CA ILE A 287 6.40 11.00 5.73
C ILE A 287 7.34 10.39 4.69
N ASP A 288 8.36 9.68 5.17
CA ASP A 288 9.12 8.74 4.37
C ASP A 288 8.42 7.37 4.52
N ALA A 289 7.41 7.12 3.68
CA ALA A 289 6.78 5.81 3.60
C ALA A 289 7.73 4.86 2.83
N ASP A 290 8.77 4.39 3.52
CA ASP A 290 9.68 3.37 2.98
C ASP A 290 8.93 2.04 2.80
N ALA A 291 9.36 1.28 1.79
CA ALA A 291 8.76 0.05 1.28
C ALA A 291 8.21 -0.90 2.36
N VAL A 292 7.02 -1.43 2.12
CA VAL A 292 6.46 -2.54 2.91
C VAL A 292 7.39 -3.74 2.76
N GLU A 293 7.62 -4.53 3.82
CA GLU A 293 8.34 -5.81 3.68
C GLU A 293 7.50 -6.76 2.81
N ALA A 294 8.12 -7.37 1.80
CA ALA A 294 7.47 -8.40 0.99
C ALA A 294 6.96 -9.55 1.88
N PRO A 295 5.88 -10.26 1.49
CA PRO A 295 5.33 -11.37 2.26
C PRO A 295 6.41 -12.40 2.62
N ARG A 296 6.60 -12.66 3.93
CA ARG A 296 7.55 -13.68 4.39
C ARG A 296 7.02 -15.06 4.07
N ARG A 297 7.81 -15.85 3.33
CA ARG A 297 7.46 -17.22 2.97
C ARG A 297 7.78 -18.21 4.09
N GLY A 298 6.88 -19.16 4.29
CA GLY A 298 7.18 -20.43 4.96
C GLY A 298 8.01 -21.35 4.06
N ALA A 299 8.39 -22.53 4.56
CA ALA A 299 9.12 -23.55 3.82
C ALA A 299 8.23 -24.33 2.81
N THR A 300 7.38 -23.62 2.08
CA THR A 300 6.48 -24.20 1.08
C THR A 300 7.31 -24.61 -0.13
N GLY A 301 7.22 -25.88 -0.57
CA GLY A 301 7.87 -26.33 -1.80
C GLY A 301 7.17 -25.80 -3.05
N GLY A 302 7.64 -26.23 -4.23
CA GLY A 302 7.10 -25.76 -5.51
C GLY A 302 5.59 -25.98 -5.66
N VAL A 303 4.93 -25.07 -6.37
CA VAL A 303 3.49 -25.13 -6.65
C VAL A 303 3.27 -25.45 -8.12
N LEU A 304 2.38 -26.40 -8.40
CA LEU A 304 1.90 -26.68 -9.74
C LEU A 304 0.40 -26.48 -9.78
N ALA A 305 -0.06 -25.68 -10.73
CA ALA A 305 -1.45 -25.27 -10.83
C ALA A 305 -1.98 -25.49 -12.25
N TRP A 306 -3.26 -25.83 -12.36
CA TRP A 306 -3.98 -25.87 -13.63
C TRP A 306 -5.26 -25.04 -13.55
N THR A 307 -5.50 -24.26 -14.59
CA THR A 307 -6.62 -23.33 -14.71
C THR A 307 -7.74 -23.91 -15.57
N ALA A 308 -8.90 -23.25 -15.55
CA ALA A 308 -10.01 -23.54 -16.47
C ALA A 308 -9.76 -22.99 -17.90
N GLY A 309 -8.62 -22.33 -18.16
CA GLY A 309 -8.30 -21.77 -19.48
C GLY A 309 -9.05 -20.47 -19.82
N GLY A 310 -9.53 -19.72 -18.82
CA GLY A 310 -10.23 -18.44 -19.00
C GLY A 310 -9.38 -17.34 -19.65
N GLU A 311 -9.96 -16.17 -19.91
CA GLU A 311 -9.25 -15.05 -20.59
C GLU A 311 -8.20 -14.33 -19.73
N ARG A 312 -8.18 -14.58 -18.41
CA ARG A 312 -7.34 -13.86 -17.44
C ARG A 312 -6.49 -14.80 -16.60
N ASP A 313 -5.30 -14.33 -16.25
CA ASP A 313 -4.35 -15.02 -15.37
C ASP A 313 -4.62 -14.70 -13.88
N GLY A 314 -5.85 -14.97 -13.41
CA GLY A 314 -6.28 -14.68 -12.03
C GLY A 314 -5.50 -15.46 -10.97
N LEU A 315 -5.37 -16.77 -11.15
CA LEU A 315 -4.60 -17.61 -10.23
C LEU A 315 -3.10 -17.29 -10.23
N ALA A 316 -2.50 -17.00 -11.39
CA ALA A 316 -1.10 -16.58 -11.44
C ALA A 316 -0.91 -15.26 -10.67
N MET A 317 -1.83 -14.31 -10.81
CA MET A 317 -1.81 -13.08 -10.02
C MET A 317 -1.98 -13.36 -8.52
N ALA A 318 -2.88 -14.26 -8.13
CA ALA A 318 -3.10 -14.60 -6.72
C ALA A 318 -1.83 -15.20 -6.07
N LEU A 319 -1.17 -16.12 -6.76
CA LEU A 319 0.11 -16.68 -6.32
C LEU A 319 1.19 -15.59 -6.25
N SER A 320 1.23 -14.67 -7.21
CA SER A 320 2.16 -13.54 -7.21
C SER A 320 1.94 -12.62 -5.99
N ILE A 321 0.69 -12.29 -5.64
CA ILE A 321 0.35 -11.51 -4.42
C ILE A 321 0.83 -12.22 -3.15
N LEU A 322 0.74 -13.55 -3.10
CA LEU A 322 1.25 -14.35 -1.98
C LEU A 322 2.79 -14.47 -1.96
N GLY A 323 3.49 -13.76 -2.85
CA GLY A 323 4.94 -13.71 -2.93
C GLY A 323 5.56 -14.90 -3.68
N PHE A 324 4.86 -15.50 -4.66
CA PHE A 324 5.43 -16.54 -5.52
C PHE A 324 5.96 -15.96 -6.83
N ARG A 325 7.15 -16.41 -7.29
CA ARG A 325 7.57 -16.25 -8.68
C ARG A 325 6.80 -17.22 -9.54
N VAL A 326 5.96 -16.69 -10.42
CA VAL A 326 5.00 -17.49 -11.20
C VAL A 326 5.37 -17.50 -12.67
N ARG A 327 5.66 -18.69 -13.21
CA ARG A 327 5.63 -18.89 -14.65
C ARG A 327 4.33 -19.56 -15.03
N ALA A 328 3.63 -18.96 -15.98
CA ALA A 328 2.41 -19.51 -16.51
C ALA A 328 2.62 -19.88 -18.00
N PHE A 329 2.01 -20.96 -18.48
CA PHE A 329 2.22 -21.49 -19.83
C PHE A 329 1.08 -21.10 -20.77
N ALA A 330 1.40 -20.87 -22.05
CA ALA A 330 0.42 -20.46 -23.05
C ALA A 330 -0.37 -21.63 -23.66
N GLY A 331 0.13 -22.86 -23.52
CA GLY A 331 -0.50 -24.09 -24.00
C GLY A 331 -0.03 -24.57 -25.38
N ASP A 332 0.80 -23.78 -26.06
CA ASP A 332 1.48 -24.09 -27.32
C ASP A 332 2.94 -24.53 -27.14
N GLU A 333 3.41 -24.60 -25.89
CA GLU A 333 4.75 -25.01 -25.51
C GLU A 333 4.91 -26.55 -25.53
N PRO A 334 6.13 -27.07 -25.84
CA PRO A 334 6.40 -28.51 -25.87
C PRO A 334 6.24 -29.16 -24.50
N LEU A 335 6.09 -30.49 -24.49
CA LEU A 335 6.00 -31.26 -23.25
C LEU A 335 7.29 -31.12 -22.42
N ILE A 336 7.11 -30.84 -21.13
CA ILE A 336 8.18 -30.73 -20.13
C ILE A 336 8.52 -32.12 -19.61
N GLU A 337 9.79 -32.49 -19.76
CA GLU A 337 10.35 -33.72 -19.22
C GLU A 337 10.84 -33.55 -17.77
N VAL A 338 11.20 -34.65 -17.11
CA VAL A 338 11.54 -34.68 -15.67
C VAL A 338 12.69 -33.74 -15.31
N ASP A 339 13.76 -33.72 -16.12
CA ASP A 339 14.95 -32.91 -15.85
C ASP A 339 14.70 -31.41 -16.07
N GLU A 340 13.88 -31.08 -17.08
CA GLU A 340 13.45 -29.71 -17.33
C GLU A 340 12.54 -29.20 -16.21
N LEU A 341 11.60 -30.04 -15.74
CA LEU A 341 10.73 -29.69 -14.61
C LEU A 341 11.55 -29.33 -13.35
N GLN A 342 12.62 -30.07 -13.08
CA GLN A 342 13.50 -29.76 -11.95
C GLN A 342 14.16 -28.38 -12.12
N THR A 343 14.71 -28.11 -13.30
CA THR A 343 15.34 -26.82 -13.62
C THR A 343 14.36 -25.66 -13.50
N LEU A 344 13.11 -25.87 -13.94
CA LEU A 344 12.06 -24.87 -13.81
C LEU A 344 11.74 -24.57 -12.35
N LEU A 345 11.64 -25.58 -11.49
CA LEU A 345 11.33 -25.41 -10.06
C LEU A 345 12.48 -24.82 -9.23
N GLU A 346 13.70 -24.75 -9.78
CA GLU A 346 14.81 -24.01 -9.19
C GLU A 346 14.67 -22.50 -9.42
N THR A 347 14.09 -22.11 -10.56
CA THR A 347 13.88 -20.70 -10.95
C THR A 347 12.51 -20.17 -10.53
N TRP A 348 11.47 -21.00 -10.64
CA TRP A 348 10.07 -20.64 -10.48
C TRP A 348 9.49 -21.33 -9.27
N ASP A 349 8.80 -20.57 -8.44
CA ASP A 349 8.16 -21.14 -7.26
C ASP A 349 6.81 -21.74 -7.58
N ALA A 350 6.15 -21.24 -8.64
CA ALA A 350 4.88 -21.75 -9.12
C ALA A 350 4.87 -21.87 -10.65
N LEU A 351 4.37 -23.00 -11.14
CA LEU A 351 4.10 -23.24 -12.56
C LEU A 351 2.59 -23.36 -12.77
N VAL A 352 2.03 -22.55 -13.67
CA VAL A 352 0.59 -22.53 -13.99
C VAL A 352 0.35 -23.03 -15.41
N ASP A 353 -0.45 -24.07 -15.55
CA ASP A 353 -0.72 -24.82 -16.79
C ASP A 353 0.50 -25.50 -17.44
N PRO A 354 1.48 -26.06 -16.69
CA PRO A 354 2.65 -26.67 -17.31
C PRO A 354 2.26 -27.90 -18.16
N PRO A 355 2.72 -28.00 -19.42
CA PRO A 355 2.47 -29.16 -20.28
C PRO A 355 3.39 -30.33 -19.90
N LEU A 356 3.04 -31.09 -18.87
CA LEU A 356 3.92 -32.14 -18.33
C LEU A 356 3.87 -33.47 -19.11
N SER A 357 5.03 -34.10 -19.32
CA SER A 357 5.12 -35.48 -19.80
C SER A 357 4.61 -36.49 -18.75
N ARG A 358 4.26 -37.71 -19.18
CA ARG A 358 3.83 -38.78 -18.25
C ARG A 358 4.88 -39.09 -17.17
N PRO A 359 6.19 -39.23 -17.50
CA PRO A 359 7.25 -39.35 -16.49
C PRO A 359 7.31 -38.19 -15.49
N ALA A 360 7.11 -36.95 -15.95
CA ALA A 360 7.10 -35.77 -15.08
C ALA A 360 5.94 -35.80 -14.08
N TRP A 361 4.74 -36.21 -14.52
CA TRP A 361 3.61 -36.44 -13.62
C TRP A 361 3.90 -37.49 -12.54
N ASP A 362 4.50 -38.62 -12.93
CA ASP A 362 4.87 -39.69 -11.99
C ASP A 362 5.89 -39.22 -10.95
N ARG A 363 6.82 -38.35 -11.34
CA ARG A 363 7.80 -37.74 -10.43
C ARG A 363 7.12 -36.86 -9.38
N ILE A 364 6.20 -35.98 -9.79
CA ILE A 364 5.48 -35.07 -8.89
C ILE A 364 4.70 -35.85 -7.84
N ARG A 365 3.97 -36.90 -8.27
CA ARG A 365 3.18 -37.74 -7.36
C ARG A 365 4.03 -38.40 -6.26
N ARG A 366 5.29 -38.72 -6.56
CA ARG A 366 6.23 -39.31 -5.58
C ARG A 366 6.90 -38.27 -4.68
N TYR A 367 6.80 -36.98 -5.01
CA TYR A 367 7.51 -35.89 -4.33
C TYR A 367 6.54 -35.07 -3.46
N GLY A 368 6.38 -35.46 -2.19
CA GLY A 368 5.43 -34.82 -1.24
C GLY A 368 5.74 -33.37 -0.84
N ARG A 369 6.76 -32.74 -1.44
CA ARG A 369 7.09 -31.33 -1.25
C ARG A 369 6.38 -30.39 -2.23
N VAL A 370 5.83 -30.90 -3.34
CA VAL A 370 5.10 -30.09 -4.31
C VAL A 370 3.63 -29.95 -3.87
N ARG A 371 3.07 -28.75 -4.00
CA ARG A 371 1.64 -28.48 -3.83
C ARG A 371 0.98 -28.47 -5.20
N VAL A 372 -0.17 -29.14 -5.32
CA VAL A 372 -0.90 -29.28 -6.58
C VAL A 372 -2.25 -28.59 -6.46
N LEU A 373 -2.61 -27.80 -7.45
CA LEU A 373 -3.81 -26.98 -7.47
C LEU A 373 -4.58 -27.17 -8.78
N PHE A 374 -5.89 -27.36 -8.68
CA PHE A 374 -6.80 -27.37 -9.82
C PHE A 374 -7.91 -26.35 -9.55
N GLU A 375 -8.03 -25.35 -10.41
CA GLU A 375 -9.25 -24.54 -10.46
C GLU A 375 -10.46 -25.43 -10.77
N PRO A 376 -11.68 -25.01 -10.37
CA PRO A 376 -12.89 -25.64 -10.87
C PRO A 376 -12.84 -25.79 -12.40
N GLU A 377 -13.16 -26.98 -12.90
CA GLU A 377 -13.18 -27.29 -14.34
C GLU A 377 -11.81 -27.30 -15.04
N ALA A 378 -10.70 -27.28 -14.29
CA ALA A 378 -9.37 -27.38 -14.87
C ALA A 378 -9.13 -28.69 -15.63
N SER A 379 -8.58 -28.59 -16.84
CA SER A 379 -8.34 -29.74 -17.74
C SER A 379 -7.32 -30.75 -17.18
N GLY A 380 -6.40 -30.30 -16.32
CA GLY A 380 -5.38 -31.14 -15.70
C GLY A 380 -5.91 -32.15 -14.67
N GLU A 381 -7.10 -31.94 -14.10
CA GLU A 381 -7.62 -32.78 -13.01
C GLU A 381 -7.94 -34.21 -13.50
N ALA A 382 -8.46 -34.34 -14.72
CA ALA A 382 -8.74 -35.65 -15.32
C ALA A 382 -7.44 -36.46 -15.52
N GLY A 383 -6.36 -35.80 -15.95
CA GLY A 383 -5.04 -36.41 -16.10
C GLY A 383 -4.46 -36.89 -14.77
N TRP A 384 -4.57 -36.07 -13.72
CA TRP A 384 -4.14 -36.43 -12.36
C TRP A 384 -4.86 -37.67 -11.83
N ARG A 385 -6.19 -37.73 -11.99
CA ARG A 385 -7.00 -38.88 -11.57
C ARG A 385 -6.67 -40.13 -12.37
N ALA A 386 -6.49 -40.02 -13.69
CA ALA A 386 -6.13 -41.14 -14.56
C ALA A 386 -4.77 -41.77 -14.18
N LEU A 387 -3.85 -40.99 -13.62
CA LEU A 387 -2.55 -41.44 -13.12
C LEU A 387 -2.60 -41.92 -11.66
N GLY A 388 -3.80 -42.09 -11.09
CA GLY A 388 -4.01 -42.59 -9.74
C GLY A 388 -3.76 -41.56 -8.63
N GLY A 389 -3.80 -40.27 -8.97
CA GLY A 389 -3.73 -39.17 -8.01
C GLY A 389 -4.95 -39.13 -7.08
N ARG A 390 -4.74 -38.90 -5.78
CA ARG A 390 -5.83 -38.79 -4.80
C ARG A 390 -6.20 -37.33 -4.58
N THR A 391 -7.48 -37.00 -4.74
CA THR A 391 -8.00 -35.65 -4.44
C THR A 391 -8.13 -35.39 -2.93
N SER A 392 -8.01 -36.42 -2.10
CA SER A 392 -8.00 -36.32 -0.64
C SER A 392 -6.61 -36.07 -0.03
N ASP A 393 -5.56 -35.93 -0.87
CA ASP A 393 -4.21 -35.62 -0.40
C ASP A 393 -4.16 -34.19 0.18
N PRO A 394 -3.62 -33.98 1.39
CA PRO A 394 -3.53 -32.64 2.00
C PRO A 394 -2.68 -31.64 1.20
N ASN A 395 -1.88 -32.11 0.23
CA ASN A 395 -1.06 -31.28 -0.64
C ASN A 395 -1.74 -30.96 -1.98
N VAL A 396 -3.00 -31.39 -2.16
CA VAL A 396 -3.79 -31.18 -3.38
C VAL A 396 -5.02 -30.36 -3.04
N LEU A 397 -5.28 -29.30 -3.82
CA LEU A 397 -6.52 -28.53 -3.75
C LEU A 397 -7.25 -28.61 -5.09
N THR A 398 -8.53 -28.94 -5.04
CA THR A 398 -9.38 -29.17 -6.23
C THR A 398 -10.65 -28.32 -6.17
N GLY A 399 -11.35 -28.20 -7.30
CA GLY A 399 -12.64 -27.49 -7.40
C GLY A 399 -13.74 -27.98 -6.45
N SER A 400 -13.62 -29.17 -5.87
CA SER A 400 -14.57 -29.66 -4.85
C SER A 400 -14.37 -29.02 -3.47
N HIS A 401 -13.20 -28.43 -3.22
CA HIS A 401 -12.81 -27.81 -1.94
C HIS A 401 -12.44 -26.35 -2.07
N TRP A 402 -12.45 -25.81 -3.30
CA TRP A 402 -12.09 -24.45 -3.61
C TRP A 402 -12.92 -23.94 -4.79
N ASP A 403 -13.38 -22.69 -4.68
CA ASP A 403 -14.21 -22.01 -5.69
C ASP A 403 -13.38 -21.33 -6.79
N GLY A 404 -12.05 -21.45 -6.76
CA GLY A 404 -11.14 -20.77 -7.69
C GLY A 404 -10.91 -19.28 -7.38
N ALA A 405 -11.59 -18.72 -6.37
CA ALA A 405 -11.59 -17.27 -6.11
C ALA A 405 -11.55 -16.88 -4.62
N SER A 406 -11.36 -17.85 -3.71
CA SER A 406 -11.26 -17.62 -2.27
C SER A 406 -9.82 -17.76 -1.75
N TRP A 407 -9.37 -16.81 -0.93
CA TRP A 407 -8.04 -16.86 -0.30
C TRP A 407 -7.86 -18.02 0.67
N ARG A 408 -8.86 -18.27 1.52
CA ARG A 408 -8.71 -19.18 2.66
C ARG A 408 -8.28 -20.61 2.28
N PRO A 409 -8.92 -21.30 1.30
CA PRO A 409 -8.48 -22.64 0.92
C PRO A 409 -7.06 -22.64 0.31
N LEU A 410 -6.75 -21.64 -0.53
CA LEU A 410 -5.44 -21.49 -1.15
C LEU A 410 -4.33 -21.23 -0.11
N CYS A 411 -4.55 -20.28 0.80
CA CYS A 411 -3.59 -19.93 1.84
C CYS A 411 -3.36 -21.08 2.82
N ASN A 412 -4.40 -21.83 3.18
CA ASN A 412 -4.28 -23.03 4.01
C ASN A 412 -3.41 -24.12 3.35
N LEU A 413 -3.59 -24.36 2.04
CA LEU A 413 -2.77 -25.32 1.28
C LEU A 413 -1.29 -24.91 1.25
N LEU A 414 -1.05 -23.62 1.03
CA LEU A 414 0.29 -23.05 0.87
C LEU A 414 0.98 -22.74 2.20
N GLY A 415 0.25 -22.74 3.32
CA GLY A 415 0.79 -22.41 4.64
C GLY A 415 1.21 -20.94 4.78
N VAL A 416 0.48 -20.03 4.14
CA VAL A 416 0.72 -18.58 4.16
C VAL A 416 -0.47 -17.83 4.76
N ASP A 417 -0.26 -16.60 5.22
CA ASP A 417 -1.33 -15.76 5.76
C ASP A 417 -2.22 -15.19 4.63
N GLU A 418 -3.53 -15.10 4.91
CA GLU A 418 -4.47 -14.47 3.98
C GLU A 418 -4.17 -12.96 3.82
N PRO A 419 -4.02 -12.46 2.59
CA PRO A 419 -3.80 -11.04 2.31
C PRO A 419 -5.06 -10.21 2.62
N ALA A 420 -4.89 -8.89 2.73
CA ALA A 420 -6.03 -7.97 2.92
C ALA A 420 -6.77 -7.67 1.61
N GLU A 421 -6.07 -7.86 0.49
CA GLU A 421 -6.51 -7.61 -0.87
C GLU A 421 -7.65 -8.55 -1.26
N SER A 422 -8.46 -8.12 -2.23
CA SER A 422 -9.45 -9.02 -2.85
C SER A 422 -8.73 -10.11 -3.63
N PHE A 423 -9.37 -11.27 -3.79
CA PHE A 423 -8.84 -12.27 -4.70
C PHE A 423 -8.81 -11.67 -6.12
N PRO A 424 -7.65 -11.70 -6.80
CA PRO A 424 -7.47 -10.93 -8.02
C PRO A 424 -8.22 -11.54 -9.20
N ARG A 425 -8.68 -10.67 -10.11
CA ARG A 425 -9.10 -11.07 -11.46
C ARG A 425 -7.89 -11.34 -12.34
N GLY A 426 -6.80 -10.60 -12.15
CA GLY A 426 -5.56 -10.75 -12.90
C GLY A 426 -5.61 -10.14 -14.32
N PRO A 427 -4.42 -10.06 -14.97
CA PRO A 427 -4.27 -9.49 -16.31
C PRO A 427 -4.90 -10.40 -17.37
N LEU A 428 -5.17 -9.83 -18.55
CA LEU A 428 -5.53 -10.64 -19.72
C LEU A 428 -4.37 -11.57 -20.09
N ARG A 429 -4.66 -12.83 -20.41
CA ARG A 429 -3.65 -13.81 -20.86
C ARG A 429 -2.92 -13.34 -22.12
N ALA A 430 -3.62 -12.61 -22.99
CA ALA A 430 -3.08 -11.99 -24.19
C ALA A 430 -1.98 -10.95 -23.90
N TRP A 431 -1.93 -10.41 -22.68
CA TRP A 431 -0.87 -9.47 -22.27
C TRP A 431 0.41 -10.16 -21.81
N ARG A 432 0.39 -11.48 -21.65
CA ARG A 432 1.56 -12.31 -21.39
C ARG A 432 2.37 -11.94 -20.13
N THR A 433 1.76 -11.24 -19.18
CA THR A 433 2.40 -10.76 -17.94
C THR A 433 3.16 -11.84 -17.18
N PHE A 434 2.64 -13.07 -17.10
CA PHE A 434 3.29 -14.18 -16.37
C PHE A 434 3.97 -15.21 -17.28
N ARG A 435 4.07 -14.96 -18.59
CA ARG A 435 4.77 -15.84 -19.53
C ARG A 435 6.26 -15.54 -19.48
N ASP A 436 7.09 -16.58 -19.42
CA ASP A 436 8.54 -16.45 -19.53
C ASP A 436 8.90 -16.16 -20.99
N ASP A 437 8.89 -14.90 -21.39
CA ASP A 437 9.17 -14.47 -22.76
C ASP A 437 10.64 -14.05 -22.97
N ARG A 438 11.51 -14.35 -21.99
CA ARG A 438 12.95 -14.09 -22.06
C ARG A 438 13.57 -14.65 -23.34
N SER A 439 14.54 -13.92 -23.89
CA SER A 439 15.34 -14.35 -25.04
C SER A 439 16.10 -15.65 -24.76
N ALA A 440 16.46 -16.41 -25.81
CA ALA A 440 17.23 -17.66 -25.65
C ALA A 440 18.60 -17.40 -24.99
N GLU A 441 19.22 -16.25 -25.26
CA GLU A 441 20.45 -15.78 -24.63
C GLU A 441 20.26 -15.54 -23.12
N ALA A 442 19.16 -14.91 -22.72
CA ALA A 442 18.76 -14.72 -21.33
C ALA A 442 18.36 -16.03 -20.60
N ARG A 443 18.14 -17.12 -21.35
CA ARG A 443 17.84 -18.46 -20.80
C ARG A 443 19.08 -19.35 -20.63
N GLY A 444 20.26 -19.00 -21.18
CA GLY A 444 21.40 -19.94 -21.27
C GLY A 444 22.84 -19.39 -21.13
N GLY A 445 23.08 -18.11 -20.77
CA GLY A 445 24.42 -17.48 -20.72
C GLY A 445 25.23 -17.62 -19.40
N ARG A 446 26.56 -17.40 -19.49
CA ARG A 446 27.61 -17.33 -18.41
C ARG A 446 28.57 -16.12 -18.64
N LEU A 447 29.40 -15.72 -17.62
CA LEU A 447 29.65 -14.28 -17.30
C LEU A 447 30.71 -13.47 -18.04
N PRO A 448 30.37 -12.30 -18.64
CA PRO A 448 31.26 -11.14 -18.66
C PRO A 448 30.97 -10.21 -17.45
N ALA A 449 32.00 -9.98 -16.65
CA ALA A 449 31.96 -9.03 -15.54
C ALA A 449 31.67 -7.59 -16.02
N GLY A 450 30.63 -6.94 -15.46
CA GLY A 450 30.58 -5.47 -15.41
C GLY A 450 29.25 -4.74 -15.68
N SER A 451 28.19 -4.93 -14.88
CA SER A 451 27.09 -3.93 -14.83
C SER A 451 26.88 -3.27 -13.47
N GLY A 452 27.35 -3.84 -12.36
CA GLY A 452 27.58 -3.15 -11.08
C GLY A 452 26.37 -2.50 -10.37
N VAL A 453 25.14 -2.59 -10.89
CA VAL A 453 23.94 -2.02 -10.26
C VAL A 453 23.14 -3.10 -9.55
N ALA A 454 22.88 -2.90 -8.25
CA ALA A 454 22.08 -3.81 -7.45
C ALA A 454 20.59 -3.77 -7.88
N ILE A 455 20.00 -4.95 -8.03
CA ILE A 455 18.57 -5.16 -8.31
C ILE A 455 17.85 -5.44 -6.98
N ASP A 456 16.55 -5.15 -6.93
CA ASP A 456 15.67 -5.50 -5.81
C ASP A 456 15.62 -7.02 -5.54
N ASP A 457 15.41 -7.42 -4.30
CA ASP A 457 15.35 -8.83 -3.87
C ASP A 457 13.92 -9.36 -3.73
N SER A 458 12.95 -8.66 -4.34
CA SER A 458 11.54 -9.00 -4.26
C SER A 458 11.20 -10.32 -4.97
N PRO A 459 10.10 -10.99 -4.57
CA PRO A 459 9.66 -12.25 -5.19
C PRO A 459 9.19 -12.13 -6.65
N TRP A 460 9.28 -10.97 -7.30
CA TRP A 460 8.93 -10.81 -8.71
C TRP A 460 10.14 -10.46 -9.57
N VAL A 461 11.33 -10.57 -9.00
CA VAL A 461 12.60 -10.50 -9.72
C VAL A 461 13.11 -11.92 -9.86
N VAL A 462 13.38 -12.36 -11.10
CA VAL A 462 14.19 -13.57 -11.30
C VAL A 462 15.60 -13.27 -10.78
N PRO A 463 16.11 -14.02 -9.78
CA PRO A 463 17.45 -13.81 -9.26
C PRO A 463 18.42 -13.78 -10.42
N PRO A 464 19.36 -12.84 -10.43
CA PRO A 464 20.44 -12.90 -11.38
C PRO A 464 21.24 -14.18 -11.08
N SER A 465 21.01 -15.25 -11.84
CA SER A 465 22.09 -16.19 -12.13
C SER A 465 23.16 -15.35 -12.79
N GLY A 466 24.42 -15.50 -12.36
CA GLY A 466 25.52 -14.74 -12.94
C GLY A 466 25.31 -14.63 -14.45
N ASP A 467 25.11 -13.37 -14.90
CA ASP A 467 24.87 -12.83 -16.25
C ASP A 467 23.49 -12.48 -16.68
N TRP A 468 23.24 -11.22 -16.43
CA TRP A 468 22.33 -10.47 -17.24
C TRP A 468 23.07 -9.94 -18.47
N PRO A 469 22.59 -10.19 -19.70
CA PRO A 469 23.24 -9.66 -20.89
C PRO A 469 23.32 -8.13 -20.78
N ALA A 470 24.47 -7.56 -21.15
CA ALA A 470 24.48 -6.20 -21.65
C ALA A 470 23.49 -6.17 -22.81
N ALA A 471 22.54 -5.24 -22.76
CA ALA A 471 21.45 -5.14 -23.71
C ALA A 471 21.97 -5.36 -25.14
N PRO A 472 21.43 -6.31 -25.93
CA PRO A 472 21.78 -6.39 -27.33
C PRO A 472 21.46 -5.03 -27.95
N CYS A 473 22.49 -4.38 -28.50
CA CYS A 473 22.37 -3.09 -29.18
C CYS A 473 21.59 -3.33 -30.48
N CYS A 474 20.27 -3.42 -30.37
CA CYS A 474 19.38 -3.60 -31.51
C CYS A 474 19.26 -2.26 -32.23
N LYS A 475 20.24 -1.89 -33.05
CA LYS A 475 20.22 -0.65 -33.85
C LYS A 475 19.18 -0.71 -34.97
N ARG A 476 17.90 -0.83 -34.61
CA ARG A 476 16.75 -0.81 -35.49
C ARG A 476 16.04 0.53 -35.30
N ARG A 477 15.83 1.26 -36.40
CA ARG A 477 14.99 2.45 -36.39
C ARG A 477 13.52 2.06 -36.35
N LEU A 478 12.75 2.66 -35.45
CA LEU A 478 11.33 2.36 -35.25
C LEU A 478 10.45 3.63 -35.34
N PRO A 479 10.32 4.25 -36.53
CA PRO A 479 9.45 5.41 -36.68
C PRO A 479 7.97 5.05 -36.45
N PRO A 480 7.15 5.96 -35.89
CA PRO A 480 5.72 5.72 -35.73
C PRO A 480 5.03 5.63 -37.11
N THR A 481 4.08 4.69 -37.24
CA THR A 481 3.32 4.44 -38.48
C THR A 481 1.93 5.07 -38.49
N VAL A 482 1.53 5.68 -37.37
CA VAL A 482 0.21 6.29 -37.14
C VAL A 482 0.36 7.66 -36.49
N SER A 483 -0.65 8.51 -36.68
CA SER A 483 -0.70 9.83 -36.06
C SER A 483 -0.78 9.73 -34.53
N PRO A 484 -0.09 10.62 -33.79
CA PRO A 484 -0.13 10.65 -32.33
C PRO A 484 -1.55 10.97 -31.81
N LEU A 485 -1.91 10.31 -30.71
CA LEU A 485 -3.11 10.63 -29.92
C LEU A 485 -3.04 12.05 -29.36
N ALA A 486 -1.84 12.49 -28.98
CA ALA A 486 -1.61 13.84 -28.49
C ALA A 486 -0.18 14.29 -28.76
N THR A 487 -0.03 15.58 -29.05
CA THR A 487 1.26 16.27 -29.20
C THR A 487 1.24 17.57 -28.41
N ALA A 488 2.36 17.90 -27.79
CA ALA A 488 2.55 19.12 -27.02
C ALA A 488 3.97 19.65 -27.29
N PRO A 489 4.12 20.81 -27.97
CA PRO A 489 5.42 21.45 -28.13
C PRO A 489 6.08 21.83 -26.79
N MET A 490 5.28 21.93 -25.72
CA MET A 490 5.67 22.37 -24.38
C MET A 490 6.05 23.85 -24.27
N THR A 491 5.73 24.67 -25.26
CA THR A 491 5.97 26.12 -25.25
C THR A 491 4.91 26.92 -24.47
N SER A 492 3.82 26.28 -24.04
CA SER A 492 2.77 26.86 -23.20
C SER A 492 2.06 25.76 -22.40
N ALA A 493 1.36 26.16 -21.34
CA ALA A 493 0.53 25.24 -20.55
C ALA A 493 -0.55 24.58 -21.40
N THR A 494 -0.85 23.31 -21.13
CA THR A 494 -1.91 22.55 -21.82
C THR A 494 -2.73 21.74 -20.82
N PRO A 495 -4.00 21.41 -21.11
CA PRO A 495 -4.76 20.48 -20.27
C PRO A 495 -4.23 19.04 -20.30
N LEU A 496 -3.36 18.71 -21.25
CA LEU A 496 -2.77 17.37 -21.38
C LEU A 496 -1.67 17.13 -20.35
N ILE A 497 -0.82 18.14 -20.13
CA ILE A 497 0.36 18.07 -19.26
C ILE A 497 0.20 19.09 -18.14
N VAL A 498 0.08 18.59 -16.91
CA VAL A 498 -0.16 19.39 -15.71
C VAL A 498 1.12 19.52 -14.88
N ALA A 499 1.35 20.70 -14.32
CA ALA A 499 2.42 20.92 -13.35
C ALA A 499 2.13 20.12 -12.07
N GLU A 500 3.12 19.36 -11.60
CA GLU A 500 3.01 18.57 -10.37
C GLU A 500 3.65 19.33 -9.19
N ALA A 501 3.11 19.07 -7.99
CA ALA A 501 3.62 19.59 -6.73
C ALA A 501 3.77 18.45 -5.72
N GLY A 502 4.73 18.58 -4.80
CA GLY A 502 5.05 17.56 -3.80
C GLY A 502 6.43 16.95 -3.96
N SER A 503 6.60 15.67 -3.65
CA SER A 503 7.87 14.97 -3.57
C SER A 503 7.61 13.46 -3.51
N PHE A 504 8.65 12.65 -3.32
CA PHE A 504 8.53 11.22 -2.97
C PHE A 504 9.64 10.79 -2.00
N PRO A 505 9.48 9.63 -1.31
CA PRO A 505 10.52 9.05 -0.45
C PRO A 505 11.78 8.74 -1.26
N GLY A 506 12.83 9.55 -1.08
CA GLY A 506 14.08 9.43 -1.84
C GLY A 506 14.50 10.71 -2.58
N ASN A 507 13.58 11.65 -2.82
CA ASN A 507 13.94 12.97 -3.33
C ASN A 507 14.48 13.86 -2.18
N LEU A 508 15.27 14.88 -2.49
CA LEU A 508 15.71 15.97 -1.60
C LEU A 508 15.08 17.30 -2.00
N ALA A 509 14.34 17.35 -3.11
CA ALA A 509 13.62 18.52 -3.57
C ALA A 509 12.10 18.42 -3.32
N THR A 510 11.45 19.56 -3.11
CA THR A 510 10.00 19.70 -3.26
C THR A 510 9.68 20.24 -4.65
N PHE A 511 8.86 19.53 -5.42
CA PHE A 511 8.27 19.98 -6.65
C PHE A 511 7.25 21.09 -6.38
N THR A 512 7.40 22.20 -7.10
CA THR A 512 6.50 23.35 -7.02
C THR A 512 6.15 23.82 -8.42
N ARG A 513 4.89 24.22 -8.63
CA ARG A 513 4.34 24.47 -9.97
C ARG A 513 5.06 25.61 -10.70
N ASP A 514 5.57 26.60 -9.97
CA ASP A 514 6.36 27.73 -10.49
C ASP A 514 7.74 27.34 -11.03
N ARG A 515 8.20 26.10 -10.79
CA ARG A 515 9.47 25.57 -11.30
C ARG A 515 9.32 24.76 -12.58
N PHE A 516 8.10 24.69 -13.13
CA PHE A 516 7.85 24.22 -14.49
C PHE A 516 7.51 25.44 -15.35
N VAL A 517 8.52 25.94 -16.08
CA VAL A 517 8.46 27.21 -16.80
C VAL A 517 8.38 26.94 -18.29
N HIS A 518 7.46 27.60 -18.98
CA HIS A 518 7.33 27.50 -20.44
C HIS A 518 8.06 28.66 -21.14
N GLY A 519 8.77 28.34 -22.22
CA GLY A 519 9.50 29.29 -23.06
C GLY A 519 9.31 29.00 -24.56
N PRO A 520 9.95 29.78 -25.44
CA PRO A 520 9.81 29.62 -26.90
C PRO A 520 10.39 28.29 -27.42
N ASP A 521 11.38 27.72 -26.72
CA ASP A 521 12.10 26.50 -27.12
C ASP A 521 11.61 25.23 -26.41
N GLY A 522 10.49 25.30 -25.68
CA GLY A 522 9.95 24.22 -24.86
C GLY A 522 9.74 24.65 -23.41
N ALA A 523 9.73 23.68 -22.51
CA ALA A 523 9.63 23.93 -21.08
C ALA A 523 10.92 23.59 -20.35
N GLU A 524 11.18 24.28 -19.24
CA GLU A 524 12.31 24.02 -18.35
C GLU A 524 11.80 23.64 -16.95
N LEU A 525 12.46 22.64 -16.37
CA LEU A 525 12.35 22.29 -14.96
C LEU A 525 13.57 22.84 -14.24
N MET A 526 13.36 23.67 -13.23
CA MET A 526 14.44 24.37 -12.52
C MET A 526 14.57 23.84 -11.09
N LEU A 527 15.76 23.34 -10.75
CA LEU A 527 16.14 22.97 -9.39
C LEU A 527 17.01 24.05 -8.75
N SER A 528 16.69 24.44 -7.52
CA SER A 528 17.40 25.46 -6.76
C SER A 528 17.38 25.16 -5.25
N ALA A 529 18.27 25.79 -4.49
CA ALA A 529 18.22 25.75 -3.03
C ALA A 529 16.86 26.26 -2.51
N SER A 530 16.35 25.62 -1.46
CA SER A 530 15.14 26.01 -0.76
C SER A 530 15.49 26.86 0.45
N GLU A 531 14.82 28.00 0.60
CA GLU A 531 14.84 28.78 1.84
C GLU A 531 13.75 28.31 2.82
N ASP A 532 12.80 27.50 2.33
CA ASP A 532 11.70 26.96 3.12
C ASP A 532 12.20 25.77 3.96
N GLY A 533 11.96 25.77 5.27
CA GLY A 533 12.49 24.83 6.26
C GLY A 533 12.01 23.36 6.15
N GLY A 534 11.52 22.94 4.98
CA GLY A 534 11.13 21.56 4.66
C GLY A 534 12.29 20.76 4.05
N ARG A 535 12.30 20.65 2.73
CA ARG A 535 13.34 19.96 1.96
C ARG A 535 14.41 20.97 1.51
N PRO A 536 15.69 20.58 1.42
CA PRO A 536 16.78 21.51 1.12
C PRO A 536 16.73 22.13 -0.29
N TYR A 537 15.95 21.55 -1.21
CA TYR A 537 15.83 22.03 -2.58
C TYR A 537 14.37 22.19 -3.01
N ARG A 538 14.14 23.05 -4.01
CA ARG A 538 12.88 23.17 -4.75
C ARG A 538 13.13 22.85 -6.21
N SER A 539 12.20 22.14 -6.85
CA SER A 539 12.31 21.75 -8.25
C SER A 539 10.98 21.76 -8.98
N GLY A 540 10.97 21.42 -10.27
CA GLY A 540 9.79 21.27 -11.11
C GLY A 540 9.52 19.81 -11.50
N ALA A 541 8.24 19.51 -11.73
CA ALA A 541 7.77 18.26 -12.32
C ALA A 541 6.47 18.50 -13.10
N PHE A 542 6.18 17.63 -14.06
CA PHE A 542 4.91 17.60 -14.77
C PHE A 542 4.41 16.17 -14.94
N ALA A 543 3.13 16.03 -15.27
CA ALA A 543 2.52 14.73 -15.57
C ALA A 543 1.38 14.83 -16.58
N SER A 544 1.03 13.71 -17.22
CA SER A 544 -0.16 13.63 -18.06
C SER A 544 -1.44 13.71 -17.21
N ALA A 545 -2.47 14.39 -17.70
CA ALA A 545 -3.76 14.49 -17.01
C ALA A 545 -4.54 13.17 -16.96
N ARG A 546 -4.21 12.21 -17.84
CA ARG A 546 -4.84 10.89 -17.91
C ARG A 546 -3.81 9.77 -17.75
N SER A 547 -4.30 8.59 -17.40
CA SER A 547 -3.52 7.34 -17.37
C SER A 547 -3.66 6.57 -18.68
N PHE A 548 -2.69 5.71 -18.97
CA PHE A 548 -2.61 4.87 -20.18
C PHE A 548 -2.31 3.43 -19.79
N THR A 549 -2.90 2.45 -20.49
CA THR A 549 -2.68 1.01 -20.23
C THR A 549 -1.56 0.42 -21.10
N HIS A 550 -1.24 1.06 -22.23
CA HIS A 550 -0.12 0.79 -23.13
C HIS A 550 0.08 2.06 -23.99
N GLY A 551 1.18 2.13 -24.71
CA GLY A 551 1.40 3.21 -25.68
C GLY A 551 2.86 3.49 -25.96
N ARG A 552 3.09 4.41 -26.89
CA ARG A 552 4.40 5.01 -27.14
C ARG A 552 4.41 6.43 -26.58
N PHE A 553 5.47 6.78 -25.88
CA PHE A 553 5.65 8.07 -25.23
C PHE A 553 7.01 8.62 -25.64
N GLN A 554 7.01 9.77 -26.29
CA GLN A 554 8.22 10.41 -26.80
C GLN A 554 8.33 11.84 -26.29
N VAL A 555 9.56 12.29 -26.04
CA VAL A 555 9.87 13.68 -25.70
C VAL A 555 11.32 13.97 -26.06
N GLU A 556 11.59 15.20 -26.49
CA GLU A 556 12.96 15.69 -26.62
C GLU A 556 13.42 16.24 -25.27
N ILE A 557 14.56 15.76 -24.77
CA ILE A 557 15.11 16.12 -23.46
C ILE A 557 16.52 16.68 -23.64
N ARG A 558 16.81 17.78 -22.95
CA ARG A 558 18.18 18.22 -22.61
C ARG A 558 18.34 18.09 -21.10
N ALA A 559 19.18 17.15 -20.66
CA ALA A 559 19.34 16.82 -19.25
C ALA A 559 20.05 17.92 -18.45
N ALA A 560 19.79 17.97 -17.15
CA ALA A 560 20.56 18.79 -16.22
C ALA A 560 21.97 18.22 -16.02
N ARG A 561 23.00 19.06 -16.11
CA ARG A 561 24.38 18.73 -15.73
C ARG A 561 24.60 19.06 -14.25
N GLY A 562 25.37 18.22 -13.56
CA GLY A 562 25.81 18.44 -12.18
C GLY A 562 25.61 17.23 -11.30
N ARG A 563 26.44 17.09 -10.26
CA ARG A 563 26.32 15.96 -9.32
C ARG A 563 25.02 16.07 -8.54
N GLY A 564 24.44 14.94 -8.17
CA GLY A 564 23.22 14.86 -7.38
C GLY A 564 21.97 15.38 -8.10
N LEU A 565 21.99 15.42 -9.43
CA LEU A 565 20.85 15.78 -10.27
C LEU A 565 20.42 14.60 -11.13
N VAL A 566 19.11 14.40 -11.26
CA VAL A 566 18.52 13.39 -12.13
C VAL A 566 17.37 14.01 -12.91
N THR A 567 17.44 13.89 -14.24
CA THR A 567 16.35 14.25 -15.15
C THR A 567 15.57 12.98 -15.50
N GLY A 568 14.30 12.91 -15.09
CA GLY A 568 13.45 11.73 -15.26
C GLY A 568 12.38 11.91 -16.34
N PHE A 569 12.10 10.83 -17.08
CA PHE A 569 10.93 10.68 -17.96
C PHE A 569 10.39 9.26 -17.82
N PHE A 570 9.17 9.12 -17.29
CA PHE A 570 8.73 7.81 -16.78
C PHE A 570 7.21 7.66 -16.74
N LEU A 571 6.75 6.42 -16.68
CA LEU A 571 5.35 6.04 -16.42
C LEU A 571 5.24 5.54 -14.99
N HIS A 572 4.26 6.02 -14.22
CA HIS A 572 4.12 5.62 -12.82
C HIS A 572 2.66 5.49 -12.37
N ARG A 573 2.43 4.55 -11.44
CA ARG A 573 1.22 4.46 -10.60
C ARG A 573 1.56 3.97 -9.20
N HIS A 574 0.71 4.31 -8.23
CA HIS A 574 0.96 4.02 -6.82
C HIS A 574 0.49 2.63 -6.33
N GLY A 575 -0.71 2.16 -6.69
CA GLY A 575 -1.35 1.02 -6.00
C GLY A 575 -1.98 -0.04 -6.91
N PRO A 576 -1.33 -1.21 -7.13
CA PRO A 576 0.04 -1.55 -6.73
C PRO A 576 1.09 -0.73 -7.48
N ARG A 577 2.26 -0.49 -6.87
CA ARG A 577 3.33 0.32 -7.49
C ARG A 577 3.84 -0.37 -8.75
N GLN A 578 3.71 0.31 -9.89
CA GLN A 578 4.29 -0.09 -11.16
C GLN A 578 4.89 1.14 -11.82
N GLU A 579 6.04 0.97 -12.45
CA GLU A 579 6.83 2.08 -12.97
C GLU A 579 7.75 1.63 -14.12
N ILE A 580 7.95 2.51 -15.11
CA ILE A 580 8.85 2.31 -16.26
C ILE A 580 9.63 3.60 -16.48
N ASP A 581 10.96 3.53 -16.37
CA ASP A 581 11.79 4.71 -16.22
C ASP A 581 12.78 4.93 -17.37
N ILE A 582 13.01 6.21 -17.67
CA ILE A 582 14.25 6.77 -18.21
C ILE A 582 14.76 7.78 -17.19
N GLU A 583 15.99 7.60 -16.73
CA GLU A 583 16.68 8.53 -15.83
C GLU A 583 18.05 8.92 -16.42
N LEU A 584 18.29 10.21 -16.54
CA LEU A 584 19.55 10.80 -17.02
C LEU A 584 20.23 11.46 -15.81
N THR A 585 21.35 10.91 -15.36
CA THR A 585 22.07 11.44 -14.19
C THR A 585 23.03 12.54 -14.61
N GLY A 586 23.05 13.65 -13.87
CA GLY A 586 23.85 14.82 -14.23
C GLY A 586 25.34 14.69 -13.93
N ASP A 587 25.75 13.69 -13.15
CA ASP A 587 27.15 13.37 -12.86
C ASP A 587 27.82 12.57 -13.98
N ASP A 588 27.05 11.82 -14.76
CA ASP A 588 27.49 11.08 -15.95
C ASP A 588 26.44 11.14 -17.07
N PRO A 589 26.30 12.30 -17.74
CA PRO A 589 25.28 12.50 -18.78
C PRO A 589 25.57 11.72 -20.07
N SER A 590 26.65 10.93 -20.11
CA SER A 590 26.96 10.03 -21.24
C SER A 590 26.15 8.72 -21.19
N ARG A 591 25.39 8.52 -20.11
CA ARG A 591 24.61 7.31 -19.84
C ARG A 591 23.16 7.63 -19.50
N MET A 592 22.31 6.66 -19.81
CA MET A 592 20.92 6.61 -19.39
C MET A 592 20.70 5.39 -18.51
N LEU A 593 19.91 5.54 -17.45
CA LEU A 593 19.39 4.43 -16.66
C LEU A 593 17.95 4.15 -17.10
N THR A 594 17.66 2.88 -17.37
CA THR A 594 16.29 2.38 -17.53
C THR A 594 15.94 1.56 -16.32
N ASN A 595 14.70 1.65 -15.82
CA ASN A 595 14.27 0.88 -14.67
C ASN A 595 12.82 0.42 -14.83
N VAL A 596 12.47 -0.67 -14.15
CA VAL A 596 11.12 -1.22 -14.11
C VAL A 596 10.82 -1.66 -12.68
N TYR A 597 9.71 -1.17 -12.14
CA TYR A 597 9.13 -1.63 -10.89
C TYR A 597 7.85 -2.42 -11.17
N PHE A 598 7.72 -3.59 -10.54
CA PHE A 598 6.53 -4.41 -10.63
C PHE A 598 6.10 -4.88 -9.25
N ASN A 599 4.88 -4.54 -8.87
CA ASN A 599 4.15 -5.17 -7.78
C ASN A 599 2.87 -5.83 -8.32
N PRO A 600 2.51 -7.02 -7.81
CA PRO A 600 1.31 -7.73 -8.22
C PRO A 600 0.06 -7.07 -7.62
N GLY A 601 -1.11 -7.47 -8.10
CA GLY A 601 -2.40 -6.95 -7.68
C GLY A 601 -3.19 -6.39 -8.85
N ASP A 602 -4.48 -6.25 -8.63
CA ASP A 602 -5.36 -5.48 -9.51
C ASP A 602 -5.33 -3.99 -9.10
N GLU A 603 -5.99 -3.14 -9.88
CA GLU A 603 -6.17 -1.73 -9.55
C GLU A 603 -6.75 -1.54 -8.13
N GLY A 604 -6.07 -0.73 -7.32
CA GLY A 604 -6.45 -0.46 -5.94
C GLY A 604 -5.78 -1.37 -4.90
N ALA A 605 -5.00 -2.38 -5.28
CA ALA A 605 -4.21 -3.15 -4.32
C ALA A 605 -3.11 -2.27 -3.69
N GLY A 606 -3.03 -2.22 -2.36
CA GLY A 606 -2.09 -1.36 -1.62
C GLY A 606 -0.66 -1.89 -1.56
N LEU A 607 -0.18 -2.53 -2.63
CA LEU A 607 1.09 -3.26 -2.65
C LEU A 607 2.19 -2.39 -3.26
N SER A 608 3.11 -1.93 -2.42
CA SER A 608 4.24 -1.05 -2.78
C SER A 608 5.52 -1.57 -2.14
N TYR A 609 5.96 -2.72 -2.61
CA TYR A 609 7.21 -3.35 -2.18
C TYR A 609 8.34 -2.94 -3.12
N GLY A 610 9.57 -3.16 -2.64
CA GLY A 610 10.79 -2.94 -3.40
C GLY A 610 11.28 -1.49 -3.36
N TYR A 611 12.59 -1.34 -3.26
CA TYR A 611 13.25 -0.03 -3.21
C TYR A 611 13.93 0.32 -4.54
N ARG A 612 14.59 -0.67 -5.17
CA ARG A 612 15.50 -0.43 -6.31
C ARG A 612 14.90 -0.74 -7.68
N GLY A 613 13.86 -1.56 -7.75
CA GLY A 613 13.35 -2.08 -9.02
C GLY A 613 14.39 -2.98 -9.70
N SER A 614 14.50 -2.88 -11.02
CA SER A 614 15.43 -3.64 -11.85
C SER A 614 16.20 -2.75 -12.83
N PRO A 615 17.15 -1.92 -12.36
CA PRO A 615 17.80 -0.92 -13.21
C PRO A 615 18.77 -1.54 -14.25
N CYS A 616 18.93 -0.88 -15.40
CA CYS A 616 19.91 -1.20 -16.44
C CYS A 616 20.53 0.08 -17.02
N ARG A 617 21.86 0.15 -17.02
CA ARG A 617 22.64 1.28 -17.57
C ARG A 617 22.88 1.09 -19.06
N ILE A 618 22.66 2.15 -19.83
CA ILE A 618 22.79 2.20 -21.28
C ILE A 618 23.74 3.35 -21.64
N GLU A 619 24.78 3.07 -22.42
CA GLU A 619 25.69 4.08 -22.97
C GLU A 619 25.00 4.83 -24.13
N LEU A 620 25.02 6.16 -24.10
CA LEU A 620 24.39 6.99 -25.13
C LEU A 620 25.34 7.29 -26.30
N GLY A 621 26.64 7.39 -26.03
CA GLY A 621 27.65 7.79 -27.02
C GLY A 621 27.65 9.29 -27.35
N PHE A 622 26.88 10.09 -26.61
CA PHE A 622 26.86 11.55 -26.61
C PHE A 622 26.61 12.05 -25.19
N ASP A 623 26.74 13.36 -24.96
CA ASP A 623 26.45 13.99 -23.67
C ASP A 623 25.01 14.55 -23.67
N ALA A 624 24.12 13.95 -22.88
CA ALA A 624 22.70 14.30 -22.83
C ALA A 624 22.40 15.70 -22.28
N ALA A 625 23.39 16.41 -21.71
CA ALA A 625 23.22 17.77 -21.20
C ALA A 625 23.53 18.86 -22.24
N GLU A 626 24.19 18.52 -23.36
CA GLU A 626 24.65 19.51 -24.34
C GLU A 626 23.55 19.93 -25.34
N ASP A 627 22.68 19.01 -25.77
CA ASP A 627 21.62 19.27 -26.74
C ASP A 627 20.35 18.43 -26.45
N PHE A 628 19.27 18.74 -27.15
CA PHE A 628 18.03 17.97 -27.11
C PHE A 628 18.15 16.69 -27.94
N HIS A 629 17.85 15.55 -27.30
CA HIS A 629 17.74 14.25 -27.95
C HIS A 629 16.35 13.64 -27.75
N LEU A 630 15.89 12.83 -28.70
CA LEU A 630 14.56 12.21 -28.64
C LEU A 630 14.61 10.92 -27.82
N TYR A 631 13.90 10.88 -26.70
CA TYR A 631 13.78 9.68 -25.86
C TYR A 631 12.39 9.07 -26.01
N THR A 632 12.34 7.74 -26.14
CA THR A 632 11.09 7.00 -26.35
C THR A 632 10.95 5.84 -25.38
N ILE A 633 9.79 5.75 -24.74
CA ILE A 633 9.30 4.54 -24.08
C ILE A 633 8.16 3.97 -24.93
N ASP A 634 8.33 2.75 -25.45
CA ASP A 634 7.29 2.00 -26.16
C ASP A 634 6.86 0.81 -25.28
N TRP A 635 5.70 0.96 -24.65
CA TRP A 635 5.13 -0.03 -23.73
C TRP A 635 3.98 -0.76 -24.40
N GLN A 636 4.19 -2.05 -24.62
CA GLN A 636 3.27 -2.97 -25.27
C GLN A 636 2.95 -4.14 -24.34
N PRO A 637 1.87 -4.89 -24.61
CA PRO A 637 1.59 -6.08 -23.83
C PRO A 637 2.79 -7.06 -23.89
N GLY A 638 3.36 -7.37 -22.72
CA GLY A 638 4.49 -8.29 -22.57
C GLY A 638 5.87 -7.76 -22.99
N CYS A 639 5.99 -6.49 -23.41
CA CYS A 639 7.25 -5.93 -23.89
C CYS A 639 7.38 -4.43 -23.61
N ILE A 640 8.58 -4.00 -23.23
CA ILE A 640 8.96 -2.58 -23.13
C ILE A 640 10.19 -2.36 -23.99
N SER A 641 10.19 -1.31 -24.80
CA SER A 641 11.33 -0.92 -25.63
C SER A 641 11.71 0.54 -25.38
N TRP A 642 12.99 0.81 -25.24
CA TRP A 642 13.56 2.15 -25.08
C TRP A 642 14.35 2.53 -26.32
N SER A 643 14.07 3.70 -26.89
CA SER A 643 14.80 4.21 -28.06
C SER A 643 15.31 5.62 -27.81
N VAL A 644 16.46 5.93 -28.41
CA VAL A 644 17.10 7.26 -28.40
C VAL A 644 17.35 7.66 -29.86
N ASP A 645 16.88 8.84 -30.26
CA ASP A 645 16.94 9.33 -31.65
C ASP A 645 16.43 8.30 -32.67
N ASP A 646 15.26 7.73 -32.35
CA ASP A 646 14.59 6.62 -33.06
C ASP A 646 15.38 5.30 -33.14
N VAL A 647 16.56 5.20 -32.52
CA VAL A 647 17.35 3.96 -32.45
C VAL A 647 16.97 3.19 -31.20
N LEU A 648 16.49 1.96 -31.36
CA LEU A 648 16.25 1.05 -30.23
C LEU A 648 17.56 0.78 -29.49
N VAL A 649 17.63 1.13 -28.20
CA VAL A 649 18.82 0.95 -27.36
C VAL A 649 18.66 -0.15 -26.33
N HIS A 650 17.42 -0.44 -25.92
CA HIS A 650 17.12 -1.49 -24.96
C HIS A 650 15.72 -2.06 -25.16
N GLN A 651 15.53 -3.34 -24.85
CA GLN A 651 14.23 -4.00 -24.86
C GLN A 651 14.15 -4.99 -23.69
N ARG A 652 12.98 -5.07 -23.06
CA ARG A 652 12.66 -6.06 -22.05
C ARG A 652 11.36 -6.76 -22.36
N ARG A 653 11.36 -8.08 -22.19
CA ARG A 653 10.16 -8.90 -22.22
C ARG A 653 9.74 -9.30 -20.82
N SER A 654 8.56 -9.87 -20.70
CA SER A 654 8.10 -10.32 -19.39
C SER A 654 9.05 -11.36 -18.78
N TRP A 655 9.28 -11.20 -17.48
CA TRP A 655 10.27 -11.91 -16.69
C TRP A 655 11.73 -11.63 -17.05
N GLU A 656 12.00 -10.49 -17.71
CA GLU A 656 13.36 -10.07 -18.05
C GLU A 656 13.83 -8.80 -17.28
N PRO A 657 14.13 -8.83 -15.95
CA PRO A 657 14.01 -9.93 -14.97
C PRO A 657 12.64 -9.99 -14.28
N THR A 658 11.81 -8.97 -14.46
CA THR A 658 10.51 -8.82 -13.81
C THR A 658 9.39 -8.96 -14.82
N PRO A 659 8.15 -9.24 -14.38
CA PRO A 659 6.99 -9.07 -15.25
C PRO A 659 6.92 -7.66 -15.82
N VAL A 660 6.33 -7.53 -17.02
CA VAL A 660 6.01 -6.23 -17.60
C VAL A 660 4.77 -5.64 -16.89
N PRO A 661 4.80 -4.38 -16.42
CA PRO A 661 3.63 -3.66 -15.93
C PRO A 661 2.43 -3.76 -16.87
N HIS A 662 1.24 -3.82 -16.28
CA HIS A 662 0.00 -4.10 -17.02
C HIS A 662 -1.18 -3.20 -16.61
N LEU A 663 -1.00 -2.37 -15.58
CA LEU A 663 -2.05 -1.51 -15.06
C LEU A 663 -1.86 -0.06 -15.55
N PRO A 664 -2.95 0.72 -15.68
CA PRO A 664 -2.85 2.08 -16.17
C PRO A 664 -1.89 2.97 -15.37
N MET A 665 -1.00 3.70 -16.06
CA MET A 665 -0.01 4.61 -15.49
C MET A 665 -0.12 6.01 -16.10
N ARG A 666 0.21 7.05 -15.32
CA ARG A 666 0.38 8.42 -15.83
C ARG A 666 1.83 8.60 -16.30
N LEU A 667 2.03 9.41 -17.32
CA LEU A 667 3.35 9.85 -17.77
C LEU A 667 3.84 11.01 -16.90
N TYR A 668 5.12 11.04 -16.56
CA TYR A 668 5.77 12.06 -15.76
C TYR A 668 7.08 12.53 -16.37
N GLY A 669 7.44 13.77 -16.08
CA GLY A 669 8.80 14.29 -16.25
C GLY A 669 9.19 15.12 -15.04
N ASN A 670 10.42 14.98 -14.56
CA ASN A 670 10.91 15.73 -13.40
C ASN A 670 12.41 16.04 -13.49
N LEU A 671 12.84 17.03 -12.71
CA LEU A 671 14.25 17.22 -12.34
C LEU A 671 14.32 17.07 -10.82
N TRP A 672 15.13 16.17 -10.30
CA TRP A 672 15.12 15.88 -8.87
C TRP A 672 16.52 15.61 -8.31
N ALA A 673 16.62 15.68 -6.99
CA ALA A 673 17.88 15.47 -6.26
C ALA A 673 17.76 14.22 -5.40
N PRO A 674 18.44 13.09 -5.73
CA PRO A 674 18.32 11.89 -4.94
C PRO A 674 19.00 12.01 -3.57
N ARG A 675 18.40 11.39 -2.55
CA ARG A 675 19.07 11.10 -1.27
C ARG A 675 20.19 10.08 -1.44
N SER A 676 20.10 9.22 -2.45
CA SER A 676 21.09 8.17 -2.72
C SER A 676 22.30 8.76 -3.44
N ASN A 677 23.44 8.78 -2.75
CA ASN A 677 24.72 9.14 -3.36
C ASN A 677 25.18 8.13 -4.42
N GLU A 678 24.69 6.88 -4.39
CA GLU A 678 25.03 5.84 -5.37
C GLU A 678 24.42 6.11 -6.75
N LEU A 679 23.31 6.84 -6.81
CA LEU A 679 22.55 7.04 -8.05
C LEU A 679 23.18 8.12 -8.93
N ALA A 680 23.43 9.31 -8.38
CA ALA A 680 23.93 10.47 -9.12
C ALA A 680 25.03 11.26 -8.37
N GLY A 681 25.59 10.68 -7.29
CA GLY A 681 26.50 11.40 -6.40
C GLY A 681 25.79 12.38 -5.45
N ARG A 682 26.58 13.06 -4.61
CA ARG A 682 26.11 14.13 -3.73
C ARG A 682 26.02 15.43 -4.51
N ILE A 683 24.90 16.14 -4.35
CA ILE A 683 24.68 17.45 -4.94
C ILE A 683 25.72 18.48 -4.47
N ASP A 684 26.17 19.31 -5.40
CA ASP A 684 27.03 20.46 -5.14
C ASP A 684 26.19 21.73 -5.29
N ASP A 685 26.05 22.50 -4.21
CA ASP A 685 25.23 23.71 -4.23
C ASP A 685 25.81 24.79 -5.19
N CYS A 686 27.08 24.66 -5.60
CA CYS A 686 27.68 25.53 -6.62
C CYS A 686 27.12 25.28 -8.04
N ASP A 687 26.54 24.10 -8.28
CA ASP A 687 25.92 23.75 -9.56
C ASP A 687 24.46 24.26 -9.66
N LEU A 688 23.98 25.00 -8.65
CA LEU A 688 22.60 25.50 -8.57
C LEU A 688 22.50 27.00 -8.88
N PRO A 689 21.41 27.47 -9.52
CA PRO A 689 20.29 26.68 -10.02
C PRO A 689 20.67 25.88 -11.27
N SER A 690 20.05 24.72 -11.43
CA SER A 690 20.23 23.85 -12.60
C SER A 690 18.89 23.61 -13.29
N THR A 691 18.91 23.41 -14.61
CA THR A 691 17.72 23.29 -15.45
C THR A 691 17.78 22.06 -16.35
N ALA A 692 16.64 21.39 -16.53
CA ALA A 692 16.43 20.38 -17.55
C ALA A 692 15.36 20.86 -18.54
N GLY A 693 15.62 20.71 -19.85
CA GLY A 693 14.72 21.13 -20.92
C GLY A 693 13.89 19.98 -21.47
N PHE A 694 12.61 20.23 -21.77
CA PHE A 694 11.67 19.29 -22.38
C PHE A 694 10.89 19.96 -23.50
N ARG A 695 10.80 19.32 -24.67
CA ARG A 695 9.99 19.82 -25.80
C ARG A 695 9.44 18.69 -26.67
N ASN A 696 8.47 19.03 -27.53
CA ASN A 696 7.92 18.12 -28.54
C ASN A 696 7.39 16.78 -27.99
N LEU A 697 6.73 16.82 -26.83
CA LEU A 697 6.15 15.62 -26.22
C LEU A 697 5.03 15.07 -27.10
N SER A 698 5.04 13.76 -27.35
CA SER A 698 4.07 13.07 -28.19
C SER A 698 3.67 11.72 -27.59
N ILE A 699 2.39 11.36 -27.72
CA ILE A 699 1.80 10.14 -27.15
C ILE A 699 1.00 9.40 -28.23
N TRP A 700 1.18 8.08 -28.33
CA TRP A 700 0.41 7.16 -29.17
C TRP A 700 -0.17 6.03 -28.30
N THR A 701 -1.33 5.49 -28.68
CA THR A 701 -2.01 4.39 -27.98
C THR A 701 -2.42 3.28 -28.90
#